data_AF-A0A1G0IY38-F1
#
_entry.id   AF-A0A1G0IY38-F1
#
_cell.length_a   1.000
_cell.length_b   1.000
_cell.length_c   1.000
_cell.angle_alpha   90.00
_cell.angle_beta   90.00
_cell.angle_gamma   90.00
#
_symmetry.space_group_name_H-M   'P 1'
#
loop_
_entity.id
_entity.type
_entity.pdbx_description
1 polymer ?
#
loop_
_entity_poly.entity_id
_entity_poly.type
_entity_poly.pdbx_seq_one_letter_code
_entity_poly.pdbx_strand_id
1 'polypeptide(L)'
;MGAMGRYRYIAYNTQANRMYFVLPVSRGEELALDNTCQVASAFKSFLGTGFGGDCGQAIREGEHLQRYLQHEQIYTLFLGREFSELQQQMLDAVQHYLYGIQHVQESDVRTQILAVNFPARPEAVQKLLADSTKSNVFSMHLRPQEMDHYVTTAPTFAMSRSLVWDNPFVNRLRDMLRSTLQKGRPVTSSRSFERIKEDALVFSREKFACDSVDQACLVALRDALETRYANGLAGPLCLQYTDYNGAEITVALIREIYGYAESEPLSVAAAASALFELAYQSGDLLSATGSTPFEILSALPQETERQCIAKRKHYVNWVQFFLGEINLFCCAYRLVPRKTNMGIAFEKNWSLREALVKAIQQALETQGAMEEAIFTVMNAHYAALMLKQPLSTEVCQAIQKKFGQHFTTIFTASSSPDEHYDDFSILYPERPGTFFCHQGLICCLFDAFMQTAFPRYDPVFFRAQLAASQHDQQSHFSLEALEKKTYAADWDDEAVWQRFQAGTYDRDAAHKILWTPISKHTVYWMRLLTQYTSLEYRAGCGPATHWADALAMQSQQVLALLFREYRQVQFVLQSTHFSLLQKQALLAELSADGLLRSLLRTPQQIADCLQRLPDQCVRQVLGKAVYDFLIVKRQLLMAVQESHPKYSALREAATPKALHDITRGHRHCLLWHTEPPRTERHLCQLEEERRHNSIT
;
A
#
# COMPACT_ATOMS: atom_id res chain seq x y z
N MET A 1 -12.48 14.60 9.00
CA MET A 1 -12.80 13.97 7.71
C MET A 1 -11.76 12.90 7.39
N GLY A 2 -11.80 11.75 8.07
CA GLY A 2 -10.81 10.67 7.92
C GLY A 2 -11.24 9.61 6.91
N ALA A 3 -10.36 9.37 5.93
CA ALA A 3 -10.30 8.35 4.88
C ALA A 3 -11.29 7.17 5.00
N MET A 4 -12.31 7.14 4.14
CA MET A 4 -12.83 5.86 3.64
C MET A 4 -11.84 5.37 2.57
N GLY A 5 -11.41 4.11 2.66
CA GLY A 5 -10.37 3.55 1.80
C GLY A 5 -10.77 3.62 0.32
N ARG A 6 -9.87 4.15 -0.50
CA ARG A 6 -9.97 4.15 -1.96
C ARG A 6 -10.29 2.73 -2.45
N TYR A 7 -11.32 2.56 -3.27
CA TYR A 7 -11.59 1.28 -3.93
C TYR A 7 -10.36 0.89 -4.76
N ARG A 8 -9.63 -0.15 -4.37
CA ARG A 8 -8.35 -0.55 -4.93
C ARG A 8 -8.46 -1.14 -6.32
N TYR A 9 -9.57 -1.82 -6.60
CA TYR A 9 -9.78 -2.53 -7.87
C TYR A 9 -10.84 -1.89 -8.76
N ILE A 10 -11.19 -0.63 -8.48
CA ILE A 10 -12.23 0.09 -9.23
C ILE A 10 -11.64 1.39 -9.78
N ALA A 11 -11.66 1.53 -11.10
CA ALA A 11 -11.31 2.76 -11.80
C ALA A 11 -12.58 3.46 -12.29
N TYR A 12 -12.61 4.80 -12.21
CA TYR A 12 -13.72 5.60 -12.71
C TYR A 12 -13.23 6.66 -13.69
N ASN A 13 -13.73 6.60 -14.92
CA ASN A 13 -13.50 7.62 -15.93
C ASN A 13 -14.54 8.75 -15.77
N THR A 14 -14.04 9.92 -15.41
CA THR A 14 -14.87 11.09 -15.09
C THR A 14 -15.50 11.75 -16.31
N GLN A 15 -14.86 11.65 -17.47
CA GLN A 15 -15.33 12.23 -18.73
C GLN A 15 -16.41 11.36 -19.36
N ALA A 16 -16.18 10.04 -19.37
CA ALA A 16 -17.13 9.08 -19.90
C ALA A 16 -18.25 8.72 -18.92
N ASN A 17 -18.11 9.12 -17.64
CA ASN A 17 -18.98 8.71 -16.54
C ASN A 17 -19.10 7.18 -16.43
N ARG A 18 -17.99 6.47 -16.59
CA ARG A 18 -17.96 4.99 -16.59
C ARG A 18 -17.03 4.45 -15.55
N MET A 19 -17.43 3.34 -14.95
CA MET A 19 -16.60 2.61 -14.00
C MET A 19 -16.13 1.29 -14.59
N TYR A 20 -14.94 0.88 -14.19
CA TYR A 20 -14.27 -0.32 -14.64
C TYR A 20 -13.69 -1.06 -13.43
N PHE A 21 -13.83 -2.39 -13.40
CA PHE A 21 -13.00 -3.19 -12.51
C PHE A 21 -11.64 -3.42 -13.16
N VAL A 22 -10.59 -3.24 -12.36
CA VAL A 22 -9.21 -3.42 -12.79
C VAL A 22 -8.63 -4.66 -12.14
N LEU A 23 -8.05 -5.53 -12.96
CA LEU A 23 -7.45 -6.77 -12.54
C LEU A 23 -5.94 -6.57 -12.37
N PRO A 24 -5.39 -6.75 -11.16
CA PRO A 24 -3.96 -6.62 -10.93
C PRO A 24 -3.19 -7.80 -11.53
N VAL A 25 -2.13 -7.47 -12.25
CA VAL A 25 -1.19 -8.43 -12.86
C VAL A 25 0.06 -8.58 -11.99
N SER A 26 0.51 -7.48 -11.38
CA SER A 26 1.61 -7.42 -10.43
C SER A 26 1.54 -6.13 -9.60
N ARG A 27 2.18 -6.12 -8.44
CA ARG A 27 2.50 -4.89 -7.70
C ARG A 27 3.55 -4.07 -8.43
N GLY A 28 3.54 -2.76 -8.23
CA GLY A 28 4.44 -1.80 -8.86
C GLY A 28 3.72 -0.83 -9.78
N GLU A 29 4.41 0.23 -10.19
CA GLU A 29 3.86 1.26 -11.08
C GLU A 29 4.32 1.05 -12.52
N GLU A 30 5.62 1.22 -12.77
CA GLU A 30 6.25 0.90 -14.06
C GLU A 30 6.94 -0.46 -13.98
N LEU A 31 7.79 -0.66 -12.97
CA LEU A 31 8.44 -1.92 -12.71
C LEU A 31 7.57 -2.83 -11.83
N ALA A 32 7.35 -4.05 -12.28
CA ALA A 32 6.70 -5.10 -11.49
C ALA A 32 7.61 -5.53 -10.31
N LEU A 33 7.09 -5.38 -9.09
CA LEU A 33 7.73 -5.81 -7.84
C LEU A 33 7.47 -7.29 -7.51
N ASP A 34 6.50 -7.90 -8.19
CA ASP A 34 6.20 -9.32 -8.08
C ASP A 34 6.91 -10.08 -9.20
N ASN A 35 7.98 -10.78 -8.84
CA ASN A 35 8.72 -11.64 -9.75
C ASN A 35 8.79 -13.08 -9.23
N THR A 36 9.32 -13.97 -10.07
CA THR A 36 9.46 -15.41 -9.82
C THR A 36 8.26 -16.07 -9.11
N CYS A 37 8.46 -16.49 -7.86
CA CYS A 37 7.51 -17.21 -7.03
C CYS A 37 6.34 -16.34 -6.52
N GLN A 38 6.50 -15.01 -6.53
CA GLN A 38 5.50 -14.02 -6.09
C GLN A 38 4.68 -13.44 -7.25
N VAL A 39 4.94 -13.88 -8.48
CA VAL A 39 4.41 -13.29 -9.72
C VAL A 39 2.87 -13.20 -9.80
N ALA A 40 2.16 -14.02 -9.03
CA ALA A 40 0.69 -14.05 -8.98
C ALA A 40 0.12 -13.52 -7.65
N SER A 41 0.93 -12.95 -6.77
CA SER A 41 0.53 -12.52 -5.43
C SER A 41 -0.57 -11.44 -5.47
N ALA A 42 -0.49 -10.50 -6.42
CA ALA A 42 -1.50 -9.46 -6.61
C ALA A 42 -2.83 -10.05 -7.08
N PHE A 43 -2.80 -11.03 -8.00
CA PHE A 43 -4.00 -11.74 -8.46
C PHE A 43 -4.61 -12.63 -7.35
N LYS A 44 -3.77 -13.30 -6.55
CA LYS A 44 -4.20 -14.02 -5.32
C LYS A 44 -4.95 -13.08 -4.36
N SER A 45 -4.43 -11.87 -4.16
CA SER A 45 -5.05 -10.86 -3.28
C SER A 45 -6.40 -10.40 -3.82
N PHE A 46 -6.50 -10.21 -5.14
CA PHE A 46 -7.76 -9.88 -5.82
C PHE A 46 -8.84 -10.94 -5.56
N LEU A 47 -8.50 -12.23 -5.73
CA LEU A 47 -9.43 -13.35 -5.55
C LEU A 47 -9.68 -13.78 -4.09
N GLY A 48 -8.86 -13.34 -3.13
CA GLY A 48 -9.18 -13.47 -1.70
C GLY A 48 -8.50 -14.59 -0.95
N THR A 49 -7.21 -14.79 -1.16
CA THR A 49 -6.41 -15.70 -0.31
C THR A 49 -5.12 -15.09 0.21
N GLY A 50 -5.08 -13.77 0.36
CA GLY A 50 -4.06 -13.16 1.21
C GLY A 50 -4.22 -13.66 2.64
N PHE A 51 -3.13 -13.65 3.43
CA PHE A 51 -3.16 -13.95 4.87
C PHE A 51 -4.26 -13.12 5.56
N GLY A 52 -5.47 -13.67 5.78
CA GLY A 52 -6.55 -12.96 6.49
C GLY A 52 -8.03 -13.20 6.12
N GLY A 53 -8.41 -14.06 5.16
CA GLY A 53 -9.82 -14.50 5.06
C GLY A 53 -10.31 -14.98 3.68
N ASP A 54 -11.47 -15.66 3.69
CA ASP A 54 -12.03 -16.45 2.56
C ASP A 54 -12.69 -15.65 1.42
N CYS A 55 -12.90 -14.33 1.56
CA CYS A 55 -13.52 -13.51 0.52
C CYS A 55 -12.50 -12.66 -0.26
N GLY A 56 -12.72 -12.53 -1.57
CA GLY A 56 -11.95 -11.67 -2.49
C GLY A 56 -11.88 -10.22 -2.00
N GLN A 57 -10.70 -9.59 -2.03
CA GLN A 57 -10.63 -8.15 -1.76
C GLN A 57 -11.49 -7.38 -2.77
N ALA A 58 -11.48 -7.79 -4.04
CA ALA A 58 -12.31 -7.19 -5.09
C ALA A 58 -13.81 -7.39 -4.85
N ILE A 59 -14.24 -8.56 -4.36
CA ILE A 59 -15.64 -8.78 -3.98
C ILE A 59 -16.04 -7.88 -2.81
N ARG A 60 -15.22 -7.80 -1.76
CA ARG A 60 -15.52 -6.92 -0.62
C ARG A 60 -15.69 -5.47 -1.03
N GLU A 61 -14.80 -4.98 -1.88
CA GLU A 61 -14.85 -3.62 -2.41
C GLU A 61 -16.06 -3.40 -3.31
N GLY A 62 -16.36 -4.33 -4.21
CA GLY A 62 -17.54 -4.27 -5.08
C GLY A 62 -18.84 -4.33 -4.30
N GLU A 63 -18.97 -5.22 -3.33
CA GLU A 63 -20.14 -5.29 -2.44
C GLU A 63 -20.29 -4.02 -1.58
N HIS A 64 -19.18 -3.43 -1.15
CA HIS A 64 -19.22 -2.16 -0.42
C HIS A 64 -19.78 -1.05 -1.31
N LEU A 65 -19.30 -0.93 -2.55
CA LEU A 65 -19.82 0.03 -3.52
C LEU A 65 -21.28 -0.25 -3.89
N GLN A 66 -21.65 -1.52 -4.06
CA GLN A 66 -23.02 -1.93 -4.35
C GLN A 66 -23.97 -1.49 -3.23
N ARG A 67 -23.65 -1.82 -1.97
CA ARG A 67 -24.45 -1.44 -0.80
C ARG A 67 -24.56 0.07 -0.69
N TYR A 68 -23.47 0.78 -0.98
CA TYR A 68 -23.47 2.24 -1.00
C TYR A 68 -24.43 2.79 -2.07
N LEU A 69 -24.34 2.34 -3.32
CA LEU A 69 -25.23 2.79 -4.41
C LEU A 69 -26.70 2.43 -4.16
N GLN A 70 -26.98 1.25 -3.60
CA GLN A 70 -28.32 0.84 -3.20
C GLN A 70 -28.85 1.73 -2.08
N HIS A 71 -28.02 2.09 -1.11
CA HIS A 71 -28.41 3.01 -0.05
C HIS A 71 -28.73 4.41 -0.61
N GLU A 72 -27.88 4.95 -1.48
CA GLU A 72 -28.13 6.22 -2.17
C GLU A 72 -29.43 6.18 -2.98
N GLN A 73 -29.72 5.07 -3.65
CA GLN A 73 -30.99 4.88 -4.36
C GLN A 73 -32.19 5.01 -3.43
N ILE A 74 -32.18 4.29 -2.31
CA ILE A 74 -33.26 4.35 -1.33
C ILE A 74 -33.37 5.76 -0.75
N TYR A 75 -32.25 6.40 -0.41
CA TYR A 75 -32.21 7.76 0.13
C TYR A 75 -32.77 8.80 -0.84
N THR A 76 -32.39 8.72 -2.11
CA THR A 76 -32.84 9.63 -3.16
C THR A 76 -34.35 9.50 -3.39
N LEU A 77 -34.86 8.26 -3.41
CA LEU A 77 -36.31 7.97 -3.47
C LEU A 77 -37.05 8.52 -2.24
N PHE A 78 -36.50 8.36 -1.04
CA PHE A 78 -37.09 8.91 0.19
C PHE A 78 -37.18 10.44 0.15
N LEU A 79 -36.19 11.11 -0.43
CA LEU A 79 -36.19 12.55 -0.66
C LEU A 79 -37.08 12.99 -1.84
N GLY A 80 -37.70 12.05 -2.56
CA GLY A 80 -38.53 12.34 -3.73
C GLY A 80 -37.73 12.94 -4.87
N ARG A 81 -36.44 12.64 -4.91
CA ARG A 81 -35.51 13.00 -5.98
C ARG A 81 -35.41 11.82 -6.94
N GLU A 82 -35.00 12.08 -8.17
CA GLU A 82 -34.72 11.01 -9.13
C GLU A 82 -33.33 10.42 -8.87
N PHE A 83 -33.26 9.10 -8.76
CA PHE A 83 -31.98 8.40 -8.77
C PHE A 83 -31.39 8.52 -10.17
N SER A 84 -30.20 9.11 -10.28
CA SER A 84 -29.67 9.46 -11.60
C SER A 84 -29.44 8.21 -12.45
N GLU A 85 -29.71 8.31 -13.75
CA GLU A 85 -29.42 7.23 -14.71
C GLU A 85 -27.97 6.74 -14.61
N LEU A 86 -27.04 7.66 -14.31
CA LEU A 86 -25.64 7.34 -14.10
C LEU A 86 -25.42 6.44 -12.88
N GLN A 87 -26.02 6.75 -11.73
CA GLN A 87 -25.88 5.92 -10.54
C GLN A 87 -26.52 4.54 -10.75
N GLN A 88 -27.62 4.47 -11.49
CA GLN A 88 -28.23 3.19 -11.88
C GLN A 88 -27.29 2.38 -12.79
N GLN A 89 -26.72 3.00 -13.82
CA GLN A 89 -25.73 2.35 -14.70
C GLN A 89 -24.51 1.83 -13.92
N MET A 90 -24.05 2.58 -12.92
CA MET A 90 -22.96 2.15 -12.04
C MET A 90 -23.38 0.96 -11.16
N LEU A 91 -24.58 0.99 -10.58
CA LEU A 91 -25.09 -0.11 -9.76
C LEU A 91 -25.24 -1.39 -10.59
N ASP A 92 -25.77 -1.29 -11.80
CA ASP A 92 -25.89 -2.42 -12.73
C ASP A 92 -24.51 -2.95 -13.11
N ALA A 93 -23.56 -2.07 -13.45
CA ALA A 93 -22.19 -2.46 -13.77
C ALA A 93 -21.49 -3.19 -12.61
N VAL A 94 -21.61 -2.70 -11.38
CA VAL A 94 -21.07 -3.36 -10.18
C VAL A 94 -21.62 -4.78 -10.04
N GLN A 95 -22.92 -4.98 -10.28
CA GLN A 95 -23.54 -6.30 -10.20
C GLN A 95 -22.95 -7.26 -11.23
N HIS A 96 -22.84 -6.83 -12.49
CA HIS A 96 -22.21 -7.64 -13.54
C HIS A 96 -20.76 -8.00 -13.20
N TYR A 97 -19.98 -7.06 -12.66
CA TYR A 97 -18.61 -7.32 -12.24
C TYR A 97 -18.53 -8.30 -11.06
N LEU A 98 -19.39 -8.17 -10.04
CA LEU A 98 -19.44 -9.09 -8.91
C LEU A 98 -19.76 -10.52 -9.37
N TYR A 99 -20.75 -10.68 -10.25
CA TYR A 99 -21.06 -11.99 -10.83
C TYR A 99 -19.89 -12.55 -11.65
N GLY A 100 -19.21 -11.70 -12.43
CA GLY A 100 -18.00 -12.10 -13.16
C GLY A 100 -16.88 -12.59 -12.23
N ILE A 101 -16.60 -11.88 -11.14
CA ILE A 101 -15.55 -12.27 -10.17
C ILE A 101 -15.93 -13.58 -9.46
N GLN A 102 -17.19 -13.74 -9.06
CA GLN A 102 -17.70 -14.99 -8.49
C GLN A 102 -17.52 -16.16 -9.47
N HIS A 103 -17.84 -15.94 -10.76
CA HIS A 103 -17.62 -16.96 -11.79
C HIS A 103 -16.14 -17.36 -11.90
N VAL A 104 -15.21 -16.39 -11.84
CA VAL A 104 -13.76 -16.69 -11.81
C VAL A 104 -13.40 -17.50 -10.56
N GLN A 105 -13.97 -17.19 -9.40
CA GLN A 105 -13.77 -17.93 -8.16
C GLN A 105 -14.36 -19.35 -8.18
N GLU A 106 -15.37 -19.61 -9.00
CA GLU A 106 -15.96 -20.94 -9.15
C GLU A 106 -15.27 -21.77 -10.25
N SER A 107 -14.44 -21.13 -11.07
CA SER A 107 -13.71 -21.77 -12.17
C SER A 107 -12.38 -22.39 -11.74
N ASP A 108 -11.81 -23.21 -12.63
CA ASP A 108 -10.46 -23.79 -12.47
C ASP A 108 -9.36 -22.74 -12.33
N VAL A 109 -9.57 -21.49 -12.76
CA VAL A 109 -8.60 -20.39 -12.57
C VAL A 109 -8.31 -20.20 -11.08
N ARG A 110 -9.34 -20.27 -10.23
CA ARG A 110 -9.14 -20.18 -8.78
C ARG A 110 -8.26 -21.32 -8.30
N THR A 111 -8.56 -22.56 -8.67
CA THR A 111 -7.78 -23.73 -8.25
C THR A 111 -6.33 -23.62 -8.70
N GLN A 112 -6.08 -23.19 -9.95
CA GLN A 112 -4.73 -23.00 -10.47
C GLN A 112 -3.91 -21.97 -9.69
N ILE A 113 -4.56 -20.90 -9.21
CA ILE A 113 -3.90 -19.83 -8.47
C ILE A 113 -3.79 -20.15 -6.98
N LEU A 114 -4.80 -20.78 -6.38
CA LEU A 114 -4.89 -20.95 -4.93
C LEU A 114 -4.30 -22.27 -4.42
N ALA A 115 -4.38 -23.35 -5.22
CA ALA A 115 -3.92 -24.67 -4.79
C ALA A 115 -2.40 -24.83 -4.84
N VAL A 116 -1.68 -23.88 -5.45
CA VAL A 116 -0.24 -23.95 -5.66
C VAL A 116 0.45 -22.84 -4.86
N ASN A 117 1.56 -23.17 -4.19
CA ASN A 117 2.35 -22.21 -3.42
C ASN A 117 2.87 -21.08 -4.32
N PHE A 118 3.38 -21.44 -5.50
CA PHE A 118 3.98 -20.54 -6.49
C PHE A 118 3.26 -20.70 -7.84
N PRO A 119 2.01 -20.21 -7.97
CA PRO A 119 1.27 -20.42 -9.20
C PRO A 119 1.82 -19.52 -10.30
N ALA A 120 1.73 -20.01 -11.53
CA ALA A 120 1.90 -19.15 -12.69
C ALA A 120 0.74 -18.15 -12.79
N ARG A 121 0.94 -17.09 -13.57
CA ARG A 121 -0.19 -16.20 -13.96
C ARG A 121 -1.25 -17.03 -14.70
N PRO A 122 -2.54 -16.69 -14.60
CA PRO A 122 -3.57 -17.36 -15.40
C PRO A 122 -3.26 -17.29 -16.89
N GLU A 123 -3.59 -18.34 -17.64
CA GLU A 123 -3.31 -18.42 -19.09
C GLU A 123 -3.84 -17.20 -19.85
N ALA A 124 -5.02 -16.70 -19.48
CA ALA A 124 -5.60 -15.51 -20.09
C ALA A 124 -4.74 -14.24 -19.87
N VAL A 125 -4.16 -14.07 -18.67
CA VAL A 125 -3.22 -12.97 -18.41
C VAL A 125 -1.94 -13.14 -19.22
N GLN A 126 -1.43 -14.37 -19.33
CA GLN A 126 -0.25 -14.66 -20.17
C GLN A 126 -0.52 -14.34 -21.64
N LYS A 127 -1.71 -14.67 -22.17
CA LYS A 127 -2.13 -14.32 -23.53
C LYS A 127 -2.17 -12.80 -23.74
N LEU A 128 -2.71 -12.05 -22.78
CA LEU A 128 -2.73 -10.59 -22.85
C LEU A 128 -1.32 -9.99 -22.83
N LEU A 129 -0.41 -10.52 -22.00
CA LEU A 129 0.99 -10.10 -21.95
C LEU A 129 1.73 -10.43 -23.26
N ALA A 130 1.45 -11.61 -23.85
CA ALA A 130 2.08 -12.09 -25.07
C ALA A 130 1.52 -11.44 -26.35
N ASP A 131 0.40 -10.72 -26.29
CA ASP A 131 -0.17 -10.02 -27.44
C ASP A 131 0.76 -8.89 -27.89
N SER A 132 1.60 -9.19 -28.87
CA SER A 132 2.59 -8.27 -29.42
C SER A 132 2.00 -7.03 -30.10
N THR A 133 0.69 -7.00 -30.34
CA THR A 133 0.01 -5.85 -30.94
C THR A 133 -0.58 -4.89 -29.91
N LYS A 134 -0.96 -5.40 -28.73
CA LYS A 134 -1.66 -4.63 -27.70
C LYS A 134 -0.92 -4.49 -26.38
N SER A 135 -0.01 -5.40 -26.04
CA SER A 135 0.71 -5.30 -24.78
C SER A 135 1.69 -4.14 -24.81
N ASN A 136 1.69 -3.32 -23.76
CA ASN A 136 2.70 -2.30 -23.45
C ASN A 136 3.56 -2.70 -22.23
N VAL A 137 3.47 -3.97 -21.82
CA VAL A 137 4.35 -4.59 -20.82
C VAL A 137 5.39 -5.43 -21.54
N PHE A 138 6.64 -5.29 -21.12
CA PHE A 138 7.77 -6.04 -21.65
C PHE A 138 8.50 -6.71 -20.50
N SER A 139 8.93 -7.94 -20.69
CA SER A 139 9.64 -8.69 -19.65
C SER A 139 11.09 -8.92 -20.07
N MET A 140 11.97 -9.00 -19.07
CA MET A 140 13.36 -9.41 -19.26
C MET A 140 13.69 -10.58 -18.34
N HIS A 141 14.48 -11.52 -18.83
CA HIS A 141 15.06 -12.61 -18.05
C HIS A 141 16.57 -12.44 -17.99
N LEU A 142 17.10 -12.26 -16.79
CA LEU A 142 18.54 -12.17 -16.58
C LEU A 142 19.09 -13.57 -16.27
N ARG A 143 20.41 -13.67 -16.12
CA ARG A 143 21.08 -14.87 -15.62
C ARG A 143 21.88 -14.51 -14.37
N PRO A 144 21.23 -14.44 -13.20
CA PRO A 144 21.93 -14.32 -11.93
C PRO A 144 22.78 -15.57 -11.67
N GLN A 145 23.71 -15.48 -10.70
CA GLN A 145 24.53 -16.62 -10.32
C GLN A 145 23.70 -17.76 -9.73
N GLU A 146 22.75 -17.41 -8.88
CA GLU A 146 21.76 -18.30 -8.28
C GLU A 146 20.44 -18.03 -9.00
N MET A 147 20.04 -18.98 -9.85
CA MET A 147 18.86 -18.82 -10.69
C MET A 147 17.64 -19.43 -10.01
N ASP A 148 16.54 -18.69 -10.00
CA ASP A 148 15.22 -19.22 -9.68
C ASP A 148 14.61 -19.90 -10.93
N HIS A 149 14.10 -21.12 -10.79
CA HIS A 149 13.45 -21.84 -11.89
C HIS A 149 11.99 -21.41 -12.12
N TYR A 150 11.38 -20.62 -11.23
CA TYR A 150 9.99 -20.17 -11.31
C TYR A 150 9.79 -18.93 -12.19
N VAL A 151 10.40 -18.90 -13.37
CA VAL A 151 10.21 -17.79 -14.32
C VAL A 151 9.05 -18.09 -15.26
N THR A 152 8.08 -17.16 -15.37
CA THR A 152 6.74 -17.47 -15.96
C THR A 152 6.36 -16.67 -17.20
N THR A 153 7.18 -15.72 -17.66
CA THR A 153 6.88 -14.83 -18.80
C THR A 153 7.65 -15.18 -20.05
N ALA A 154 7.09 -14.90 -21.22
CA ALA A 154 7.87 -14.87 -22.46
C ALA A 154 8.69 -13.56 -22.49
N PRO A 155 10.03 -13.62 -22.40
CA PRO A 155 10.85 -12.42 -22.30
C PRO A 155 11.06 -11.75 -23.66
N THR A 156 11.13 -10.42 -23.65
CA THR A 156 11.61 -9.62 -24.80
C THR A 156 13.15 -9.58 -24.81
N PHE A 157 13.77 -9.42 -23.64
CA PHE A 157 15.21 -9.59 -23.46
C PHE A 157 15.48 -10.85 -22.64
N ALA A 158 16.33 -11.74 -23.12
CA ALA A 158 16.68 -12.94 -22.36
C ALA A 158 18.13 -13.34 -22.60
N MET A 159 18.83 -13.58 -21.50
CA MET A 159 20.07 -14.35 -21.51
C MET A 159 19.73 -15.84 -21.45
N SER A 160 20.54 -16.68 -22.08
CA SER A 160 20.47 -18.13 -21.96
C SER A 160 20.61 -18.53 -20.50
N ARG A 161 19.61 -19.27 -20.00
CA ARG A 161 19.51 -19.81 -18.63
C ARG A 161 19.84 -21.31 -18.57
N SER A 162 20.51 -21.85 -19.59
CA SER A 162 20.94 -23.26 -19.59
C SER A 162 21.72 -23.59 -18.30
N LEU A 163 21.41 -24.74 -17.69
CA LEU A 163 22.11 -25.25 -16.50
C LEU A 163 23.59 -25.57 -16.78
N VAL A 164 23.95 -25.76 -18.06
CA VAL A 164 25.35 -25.78 -18.46
C VAL A 164 25.89 -24.38 -18.20
N TRP A 165 26.93 -24.29 -17.37
CA TRP A 165 27.57 -23.05 -16.90
C TRP A 165 28.11 -22.13 -18.02
N ASP A 166 27.79 -22.38 -19.27
CA ASP A 166 28.41 -21.80 -20.45
C ASP A 166 27.55 -20.67 -21.04
N ASN A 167 27.27 -19.64 -20.24
CA ASN A 167 26.85 -18.36 -20.81
C ASN A 167 28.11 -17.52 -21.07
N PRO A 168 28.55 -17.37 -22.33
CA PRO A 168 29.85 -16.77 -22.62
C PRO A 168 29.93 -15.30 -22.19
N PHE A 169 28.81 -14.57 -22.25
CA PHE A 169 28.76 -13.17 -21.84
C PHE A 169 28.90 -13.03 -20.32
N VAL A 170 28.05 -13.73 -19.57
CA VAL A 170 28.03 -13.64 -18.10
C VAL A 170 29.33 -14.15 -17.48
N ASN A 171 29.89 -15.24 -18.01
CA ASN A 171 31.17 -15.76 -17.54
C ASN A 171 32.30 -14.76 -17.80
N ARG A 172 32.36 -14.19 -19.00
CA ARG A 172 33.38 -13.22 -19.36
C ARG A 172 33.29 -11.95 -18.50
N LEU A 173 32.08 -11.47 -18.24
CA LEU A 173 31.85 -10.34 -17.34
C LEU A 173 32.28 -10.65 -15.90
N ARG A 174 31.97 -11.86 -15.40
CA ARG A 174 32.38 -12.32 -14.06
C ARG A 174 33.91 -12.41 -13.93
N ASP A 175 34.58 -12.96 -14.93
CA ASP A 175 36.04 -13.09 -14.94
C ASP A 175 36.72 -11.72 -14.98
N MET A 176 36.19 -10.81 -15.81
CA MET A 176 36.65 -9.41 -15.84
C MET A 176 36.48 -8.76 -14.47
N LEU A 177 35.28 -8.80 -13.88
CA LEU A 177 35.01 -8.18 -12.57
C LEU A 177 35.85 -8.80 -11.45
N ARG A 178 36.15 -10.11 -11.51
CA ARG A 178 37.08 -10.76 -10.60
C ARG A 178 38.47 -10.13 -10.71
N SER A 179 38.99 -9.95 -11.92
CA SER A 179 40.32 -9.37 -12.13
C SER A 179 40.41 -7.87 -11.79
N THR A 180 39.33 -7.12 -12.04
CA THR A 180 39.29 -5.66 -11.85
C THR A 180 39.08 -5.29 -10.38
N LEU A 181 38.14 -5.96 -9.68
CA LEU A 181 37.80 -5.62 -8.29
C LEU A 181 38.73 -6.28 -7.25
N GLN A 182 39.51 -7.30 -7.61
CA GLN A 182 40.50 -7.91 -6.69
C GLN A 182 41.69 -6.98 -6.37
N LYS A 183 41.93 -5.93 -7.16
CA LYS A 183 43.11 -5.06 -7.00
C LYS A 183 43.06 -4.13 -5.78
N GLY A 184 42.05 -4.27 -4.90
CA GLY A 184 41.92 -3.48 -3.66
C GLY A 184 41.85 -1.97 -3.88
N ARG A 185 41.65 -1.52 -5.12
CA ARG A 185 41.51 -0.10 -5.43
C ARG A 185 40.08 0.31 -5.09
N PRO A 186 39.88 1.23 -4.13
CA PRO A 186 38.56 1.79 -3.91
C PRO A 186 38.07 2.42 -5.22
N VAL A 187 36.93 1.95 -5.71
CA VAL A 187 36.27 2.55 -6.88
C VAL A 187 35.48 3.76 -6.36
N THR A 188 36.17 4.84 -6.05
CA THR A 188 35.53 6.10 -5.64
C THR A 188 35.25 6.95 -6.87
N SER A 189 34.03 6.88 -7.43
CA SER A 189 33.61 7.82 -8.48
C SER A 189 33.86 9.25 -8.01
N SER A 190 34.37 10.13 -8.90
CA SER A 190 34.48 11.56 -8.63
C SER A 190 33.16 12.24 -8.29
N ARG A 191 32.03 11.58 -8.56
CA ARG A 191 30.66 12.05 -8.30
C ARG A 191 29.95 11.29 -7.18
N SER A 192 30.62 10.36 -6.48
CA SER A 192 29.96 9.66 -5.37
C SER A 192 29.63 10.63 -4.25
N PHE A 193 28.51 10.39 -3.56
CA PHE A 193 28.12 11.17 -2.39
C PHE A 193 29.24 11.26 -1.35
N GLU A 194 29.94 10.16 -1.07
CA GLU A 194 31.08 10.18 -0.14
C GLU A 194 32.19 11.11 -0.60
N ARG A 195 32.42 11.25 -1.92
CA ARG A 195 33.42 12.18 -2.44
C ARG A 195 32.94 13.62 -2.43
N ILE A 196 31.64 13.86 -2.63
CA ILE A 196 31.01 15.18 -2.43
C ILE A 196 31.07 15.56 -0.95
N LYS A 197 30.84 14.59 -0.04
CA LYS A 197 30.98 14.74 1.40
C LYS A 197 32.43 15.03 1.77
N GLU A 198 33.40 14.25 1.27
CA GLU A 198 34.83 14.50 1.48
C GLU A 198 35.26 15.88 0.93
N ASP A 199 34.89 16.23 -0.31
CA ASP A 199 35.18 17.54 -0.91
C ASP A 199 34.51 18.67 -0.12
N ALA A 200 33.29 18.45 0.36
CA ALA A 200 32.60 19.39 1.23
C ALA A 200 33.32 19.54 2.57
N LEU A 201 33.79 18.46 3.18
CA LEU A 201 34.55 18.49 4.43
C LEU A 201 35.87 19.26 4.25
N VAL A 202 36.58 19.02 3.15
CA VAL A 202 37.81 19.75 2.79
C VAL A 202 37.51 21.23 2.58
N PHE A 203 36.54 21.55 1.71
CA PHE A 203 36.10 22.91 1.43
C PHE A 203 35.67 23.66 2.70
N SER A 204 34.93 22.98 3.58
CA SER A 204 34.42 23.61 4.81
C SER A 204 35.56 23.94 5.77
N ARG A 205 36.56 23.05 5.90
CA ARG A 205 37.77 23.32 6.70
C ARG A 205 38.60 24.48 6.14
N GLU A 206 38.69 24.59 4.83
CA GLU A 206 39.45 25.67 4.17
C GLU A 206 38.74 27.02 4.26
N LYS A 207 37.40 27.02 4.14
CA LYS A 207 36.60 28.25 4.06
C LYS A 207 36.23 28.82 5.43
N PHE A 208 36.08 27.98 6.45
CA PHE A 208 35.64 28.40 7.78
C PHE A 208 36.74 28.13 8.81
N ALA A 209 37.32 29.21 9.35
CA ALA A 209 38.40 29.17 10.34
C ALA A 209 37.88 29.19 11.79
N CYS A 210 36.71 28.60 12.05
CA CYS A 210 36.12 28.55 13.39
C CYS A 210 36.28 27.17 14.03
N ASP A 211 36.74 27.16 15.29
CA ASP A 211 36.93 25.94 16.07
C ASP A 211 35.60 25.34 16.58
N SER A 212 34.54 26.17 16.64
CA SER A 212 33.18 25.74 16.97
C SER A 212 32.14 26.39 16.06
N VAL A 213 31.16 25.59 15.66
CA VAL A 213 30.03 26.02 14.81
C VAL A 213 28.89 26.47 15.72
N ASP A 214 28.54 27.75 15.63
CA ASP A 214 27.28 28.29 16.13
C ASP A 214 26.20 28.29 15.02
N GLN A 215 24.99 28.75 15.34
CA GLN A 215 23.88 28.74 14.38
C GLN A 215 24.17 29.64 13.17
N ALA A 216 24.86 30.78 13.35
CA ALA A 216 25.19 31.67 12.23
C ALA A 216 26.23 31.03 11.31
N CYS A 217 27.23 30.35 11.87
CA CYS A 217 28.21 29.56 11.15
C CYS A 217 27.56 28.40 10.40
N LEU A 218 26.61 27.68 11.02
CA LEU A 218 25.89 26.58 10.37
C LEU A 218 25.11 27.07 9.13
N VAL A 219 24.43 28.21 9.23
CA VAL A 219 23.72 28.84 8.10
C VAL A 219 24.71 29.23 7.00
N ALA A 220 25.81 29.91 7.33
CA ALA A 220 26.81 30.31 6.36
C ALA A 220 27.50 29.11 5.68
N LEU A 221 27.74 28.04 6.44
CA LEU A 221 28.26 26.77 5.96
C LEU A 221 27.33 26.12 4.95
N ARG A 222 26.03 26.04 5.28
CA ARG A 222 25.00 25.53 4.39
C ARG A 222 24.96 26.33 3.08
N ASP A 223 24.83 27.65 3.15
CA ASP A 223 24.73 28.51 1.96
C ASP A 223 26.00 28.39 1.08
N ALA A 224 27.17 28.24 1.71
CA ALA A 224 28.44 28.02 1.02
C ALA A 224 28.50 26.66 0.30
N LEU A 225 27.96 25.60 0.92
CA LEU A 225 27.88 24.27 0.31
C LEU A 225 26.86 24.24 -0.83
N GLU A 226 25.67 24.80 -0.64
CA GLU A 226 24.66 24.93 -1.71
C GLU A 226 25.21 25.71 -2.90
N THR A 227 25.89 26.84 -2.66
CA THR A 227 26.52 27.64 -3.72
C THR A 227 27.62 26.85 -4.46
N ARG A 228 28.46 26.11 -3.73
CA ARG A 228 29.54 25.30 -4.32
C ARG A 228 28.98 24.22 -5.25
N TYR A 229 27.89 23.59 -4.85
CA TYR A 229 27.31 22.44 -5.56
C TYR A 229 26.10 22.78 -6.44
N ALA A 230 25.70 24.05 -6.52
CA ALA A 230 24.59 24.53 -7.34
C ALA A 230 24.69 24.12 -8.83
N ASN A 231 25.93 23.98 -9.35
CA ASN A 231 26.20 23.65 -10.75
C ASN A 231 26.92 22.30 -10.94
N GLY A 232 27.22 21.58 -9.86
CA GLY A 232 28.10 20.40 -9.89
C GLY A 232 27.37 19.05 -9.81
N LEU A 233 26.12 19.04 -9.34
CA LEU A 233 25.27 17.85 -9.24
C LEU A 233 24.21 17.87 -10.34
N ALA A 234 23.48 16.77 -10.54
CA ALA A 234 22.40 16.69 -11.53
C ALA A 234 21.22 17.65 -11.26
N GLY A 235 21.28 18.42 -10.17
CA GLY A 235 20.45 19.58 -9.86
C GLY A 235 21.12 20.45 -8.79
N PRO A 236 20.57 21.62 -8.44
CA PRO A 236 21.07 22.40 -7.32
C PRO A 236 20.96 21.58 -6.03
N LEU A 237 22.08 21.43 -5.31
CA LEU A 237 22.07 20.87 -3.96
C LEU A 237 21.17 21.75 -3.09
N CYS A 238 20.04 21.21 -2.64
CA CYS A 238 19.16 21.88 -1.67
C CYS A 238 19.39 21.20 -0.32
N LEU A 239 20.23 21.79 0.52
CA LEU A 239 20.35 21.38 1.91
C LEU A 239 19.12 21.94 2.61
N GLN A 240 18.04 21.17 2.62
CA GLN A 240 16.75 21.61 3.15
C GLN A 240 16.93 22.26 4.53
N TYR A 241 16.19 23.34 4.78
CA TYR A 241 16.16 23.96 6.12
C TYR A 241 15.61 22.99 7.15
N THR A 242 14.92 21.93 6.72
CA THR A 242 14.27 20.95 7.58
C THR A 242 14.84 19.55 7.36
N ASP A 243 14.83 18.74 8.41
CA ASP A 243 15.07 17.30 8.33
C ASP A 243 13.92 16.57 7.61
N TYR A 244 14.02 15.26 7.51
CA TYR A 244 13.00 14.40 6.90
C TYR A 244 11.64 14.40 7.62
N ASN A 245 11.54 14.95 8.84
CA ASN A 245 10.29 15.13 9.58
C ASN A 245 9.71 16.55 9.42
N GLY A 246 10.38 17.43 8.67
CA GLY A 246 9.99 18.83 8.54
C GLY A 246 10.46 19.73 9.69
N ALA A 247 11.37 19.25 10.56
CA ALA A 247 11.94 20.02 11.67
C ALA A 247 13.19 20.78 11.24
N GLU A 248 13.34 22.05 11.62
CA GLU A 248 14.47 22.87 11.18
C GLU A 248 15.84 22.31 11.63
N ILE A 249 16.79 22.17 10.70
CA ILE A 249 18.15 21.72 10.98
C ILE A 249 18.93 22.84 11.67
N THR A 250 19.04 22.72 12.99
CA THR A 250 19.77 23.67 13.87
C THR A 250 20.97 22.99 14.52
N VAL A 251 21.90 23.78 15.08
CA VAL A 251 23.02 23.26 15.88
C VAL A 251 22.50 22.43 17.06
N ALA A 252 21.39 22.85 17.68
CA ALA A 252 20.76 22.11 18.77
C ALA A 252 20.27 20.72 18.30
N LEU A 253 19.59 20.66 17.15
CA LEU A 253 19.13 19.39 16.57
C LEU A 253 20.30 18.46 16.22
N ILE A 254 21.37 19.00 15.61
CA ILE A 254 22.58 18.21 15.30
C ILE A 254 23.19 17.66 16.60
N ARG A 255 23.28 18.47 17.65
CA ARG A 255 23.80 18.02 18.95
C ARG A 255 22.95 16.92 19.58
N GLU A 256 21.63 17.08 19.52
CA GLU A 256 20.68 16.09 20.04
C GLU A 256 20.79 14.75 19.29
N ILE A 257 20.77 14.77 17.96
CA ILE A 257 20.79 13.56 17.13
C ILE A 257 22.11 12.80 17.26
N TYR A 258 23.24 13.52 17.28
CA TYR A 258 24.57 12.92 17.30
C TYR A 258 25.17 12.81 18.71
N GLY A 259 24.43 13.20 19.76
CA GLY A 259 24.83 13.03 21.15
C GLY A 259 25.98 13.93 21.62
N TYR A 260 26.15 15.10 21.00
CA TYR A 260 27.16 16.07 21.44
C TYR A 260 26.70 16.81 22.71
N ALA A 261 27.55 16.87 23.74
CA ALA A 261 27.24 17.64 24.94
C ALA A 261 27.19 19.15 24.62
N GLU A 262 26.35 19.94 25.31
CA GLU A 262 26.26 21.39 25.09
C GLU A 262 27.61 22.13 25.23
N SER A 263 28.49 21.61 26.10
CA SER A 263 29.82 22.15 26.35
C SER A 263 30.88 21.74 25.32
N GLU A 264 30.61 20.74 24.48
CA GLU A 264 31.56 20.23 23.49
C GLU A 264 31.50 21.08 22.21
N PRO A 265 32.61 21.57 21.64
CA PRO A 265 32.57 22.33 20.40
C PRO A 265 32.18 21.45 19.21
N LEU A 266 31.14 21.83 18.47
CA LEU A 266 30.78 21.18 17.21
C LEU A 266 31.73 21.67 16.12
N SER A 267 32.57 20.78 15.58
CA SER A 267 33.49 21.16 14.50
C SER A 267 32.77 21.43 13.18
N VAL A 268 33.36 22.27 12.33
CA VAL A 268 32.86 22.55 10.96
C VAL A 268 32.69 21.28 10.13
N ALA A 269 33.63 20.33 10.26
CA ALA A 269 33.56 19.04 9.58
C ALA A 269 32.37 18.20 10.06
N ALA A 270 32.14 18.13 11.37
CA ALA A 270 31.00 17.41 11.93
C ALA A 270 29.66 18.05 11.51
N ALA A 271 29.58 19.38 11.54
CA ALA A 271 28.40 20.12 11.09
C ALA A 271 28.12 19.90 9.59
N ALA A 272 29.14 19.96 8.74
CA ALA A 272 28.99 19.68 7.30
C ALA A 272 28.51 18.24 7.06
N SER A 273 29.08 17.25 7.76
CA SER A 273 28.63 15.86 7.68
C SER A 273 27.16 15.69 8.08
N ALA A 274 26.76 16.31 9.20
CA ALA A 274 25.40 16.25 9.71
C ALA A 274 24.38 16.92 8.78
N LEU A 275 24.74 18.05 8.14
CA LEU A 275 23.88 18.70 7.15
C LEU A 275 23.54 17.75 5.99
N PHE A 276 24.52 16.99 5.48
CA PHE A 276 24.27 16.04 4.40
C PHE A 276 23.43 14.83 4.84
N GLU A 277 23.63 14.34 6.07
CA GLU A 277 22.92 13.18 6.61
C GLU A 277 21.48 13.50 7.03
N LEU A 278 21.22 14.73 7.50
CA LEU A 278 19.89 15.17 7.95
C LEU A 278 19.02 15.73 6.82
N ALA A 279 19.62 16.38 5.83
CA ALA A 279 18.88 17.00 4.72
C ALA A 279 18.38 15.99 3.68
N TYR A 280 18.86 14.74 3.70
CA TYR A 280 18.49 13.73 2.72
C TYR A 280 18.25 12.37 3.36
N GLN A 281 17.11 11.73 3.04
CA GLN A 281 16.98 10.29 3.24
C GLN A 281 17.95 9.56 2.30
N SER A 282 18.51 8.43 2.71
CA SER A 282 19.41 7.62 1.89
C SER A 282 18.83 7.28 0.50
N GLY A 283 17.50 7.23 0.36
CA GLY A 283 16.80 7.09 -0.92
C GLY A 283 16.75 8.36 -1.79
N ASP A 284 16.52 9.54 -1.20
CA ASP A 284 16.49 10.84 -1.90
C ASP A 284 17.89 11.34 -2.28
N LEU A 285 18.92 10.85 -1.60
CA LEU A 285 20.32 11.12 -1.88
C LEU A 285 20.77 10.58 -3.25
N LEU A 286 20.21 9.44 -3.65
CA LEU A 286 20.51 8.82 -4.94
C LEU A 286 19.91 9.62 -6.11
N SER A 287 18.71 10.17 -5.91
CA SER A 287 18.06 11.02 -6.90
C SER A 287 18.70 12.42 -6.95
N ALA A 288 19.13 12.98 -5.81
CA ALA A 288 19.70 14.32 -5.72
C ALA A 288 21.14 14.44 -6.25
N THR A 289 21.98 13.42 -6.04
CA THR A 289 23.36 13.45 -6.53
C THR A 289 23.46 13.22 -8.04
N GLY A 290 22.39 12.72 -8.68
CA GLY A 290 22.45 12.20 -10.03
C GLY A 290 23.37 10.98 -10.16
N SER A 291 23.70 10.35 -9.02
CA SER A 291 24.54 9.16 -9.01
C SER A 291 23.84 8.09 -9.82
N THR A 292 24.55 7.59 -10.82
CA THR A 292 24.09 6.47 -11.61
C THR A 292 24.03 5.20 -10.75
N PRO A 293 23.14 4.24 -11.06
CA PRO A 293 23.12 2.94 -10.40
C PRO A 293 24.49 2.26 -10.25
N PHE A 294 25.37 2.37 -11.25
CA PHE A 294 26.71 1.81 -11.17
C PHE A 294 27.65 2.58 -10.23
N GLU A 295 27.47 3.89 -10.07
CA GLU A 295 28.21 4.68 -9.09
C GLU A 295 27.80 4.34 -7.66
N ILE A 296 26.51 4.09 -7.42
CA ILE A 296 25.99 3.67 -6.11
C ILE A 296 26.67 2.36 -5.68
N LEU A 297 26.72 1.38 -6.59
CA LEU A 297 27.41 0.12 -6.34
C LEU A 297 28.90 0.30 -6.14
N SER A 298 29.53 1.21 -6.88
CA SER A 298 30.95 1.54 -6.72
C SER A 298 31.25 2.06 -5.32
N ALA A 299 30.36 2.87 -4.75
CA ALA A 299 30.50 3.46 -3.43
C ALA A 299 30.31 2.47 -2.26
N LEU A 300 29.68 1.31 -2.47
CA LEU A 300 29.49 0.32 -1.39
C LEU A 300 30.85 -0.11 -0.79
N PRO A 301 31.01 -0.06 0.56
CA PRO A 301 32.25 -0.41 1.25
C PRO A 301 32.74 -1.81 0.88
N GLN A 302 34.06 -1.96 0.71
CA GLN A 302 34.74 -3.23 0.45
C GLN A 302 35.59 -3.62 1.66
N GLU A 303 34.94 -3.94 2.77
CA GLU A 303 35.66 -4.26 4.02
C GLU A 303 36.00 -5.75 4.13
N THR A 304 35.28 -6.62 3.42
CA THR A 304 35.46 -8.09 3.49
C THR A 304 35.41 -8.76 2.11
N GLU A 305 36.06 -9.92 1.99
CA GLU A 305 36.00 -10.75 0.77
C GLU A 305 34.55 -11.14 0.40
N ARG A 306 33.71 -11.38 1.41
CA ARG A 306 32.28 -11.66 1.22
C ARG A 306 31.55 -10.49 0.56
N GLN A 307 31.80 -9.25 1.00
CA GLN A 307 31.23 -8.05 0.36
C GLN A 307 31.75 -7.88 -1.07
N CYS A 308 33.02 -8.19 -1.34
CA CYS A 308 33.56 -8.18 -2.71
C CYS A 308 32.92 -9.23 -3.62
N ILE A 309 32.57 -10.42 -3.08
CA ILE A 309 31.80 -11.43 -3.82
C ILE A 309 30.39 -10.92 -4.11
N ALA A 310 29.68 -10.41 -3.09
CA ALA A 310 28.32 -9.86 -3.24
C ALA A 310 28.28 -8.72 -4.26
N LYS A 311 29.20 -7.74 -4.14
CA LYS A 311 29.35 -6.62 -5.08
C LYS A 311 29.56 -7.10 -6.52
N ARG A 312 30.39 -8.13 -6.75
CA ARG A 312 30.56 -8.75 -8.07
C ARG A 312 29.27 -9.37 -8.60
N LYS A 313 28.53 -10.10 -7.77
CA LYS A 313 27.23 -10.68 -8.15
C LYS A 313 26.26 -9.59 -8.59
N HIS A 314 26.14 -8.52 -7.80
CA HIS A 314 25.30 -7.37 -8.13
C HIS A 314 25.72 -6.74 -9.45
N TYR A 315 27.01 -6.41 -9.66
CA TYR A 315 27.47 -5.81 -10.92
C TYR A 315 27.07 -6.63 -12.15
N VAL A 316 27.21 -7.95 -12.09
CA VAL A 316 26.80 -8.84 -13.17
C VAL A 316 25.30 -8.73 -13.45
N ASN A 317 24.47 -8.70 -12.40
CA ASN A 317 23.02 -8.56 -12.55
C ASN A 317 22.64 -7.18 -13.09
N TRP A 318 23.27 -6.10 -12.61
CA TRP A 318 22.93 -4.73 -13.00
C TRP A 318 23.35 -4.38 -14.41
N VAL A 319 24.50 -4.88 -14.89
CA VAL A 319 24.86 -4.77 -16.30
C VAL A 319 23.83 -5.48 -17.16
N GLN A 320 23.41 -6.69 -16.79
CA GLN A 320 22.37 -7.41 -17.52
C GLN A 320 21.02 -6.67 -17.49
N PHE A 321 20.62 -6.13 -16.34
CA PHE A 321 19.39 -5.35 -16.18
C PHE A 321 19.42 -4.10 -17.06
N PHE A 322 20.53 -3.36 -17.09
CA PHE A 322 20.67 -2.18 -17.95
C PHE A 322 20.64 -2.52 -19.45
N LEU A 323 21.29 -3.60 -19.87
CA LEU A 323 21.18 -4.09 -21.26
C LEU A 323 19.75 -4.52 -21.59
N GLY A 324 19.04 -5.11 -20.60
CA GLY A 324 17.62 -5.40 -20.66
C GLY A 324 16.80 -4.13 -20.90
N GLU A 325 16.97 -3.10 -20.08
CA GLU A 325 16.33 -1.79 -20.22
C GLU A 325 16.50 -1.20 -21.61
N ILE A 326 17.73 -1.19 -22.13
CA ILE A 326 18.00 -0.66 -23.47
C ILE A 326 17.21 -1.44 -24.53
N ASN A 327 17.20 -2.78 -24.44
CA ASN A 327 16.43 -3.62 -25.35
C ASN A 327 14.92 -3.33 -25.22
N LEU A 328 14.39 -3.33 -24.00
CA LEU A 328 12.95 -3.16 -23.77
C LEU A 328 12.49 -1.79 -24.27
N PHE A 329 13.25 -0.74 -23.98
CA PHE A 329 12.99 0.61 -24.48
C PHE A 329 13.01 0.64 -26.01
N CYS A 330 14.04 0.08 -26.64
CA CYS A 330 14.13 0.03 -28.10
C CYS A 330 12.95 -0.73 -28.74
N CYS A 331 12.48 -1.81 -28.12
CA CYS A 331 11.29 -2.54 -28.56
C CYS A 331 10.01 -1.73 -28.36
N ALA A 332 9.83 -1.14 -27.17
CA ALA A 332 8.66 -0.33 -26.82
C ALA A 332 8.51 0.86 -27.77
N TYR A 333 9.61 1.55 -28.09
CA TYR A 333 9.64 2.72 -28.98
C TYR A 333 9.84 2.37 -30.47
N ARG A 334 9.83 1.09 -30.83
CA ARG A 334 9.96 0.58 -32.22
C ARG A 334 11.26 1.01 -32.92
N LEU A 335 12.33 1.18 -32.16
CA LEU A 335 13.68 1.40 -32.68
C LEU A 335 14.29 0.09 -33.23
N VAL A 336 13.85 -1.04 -32.69
CA VAL A 336 14.10 -2.40 -33.18
C VAL A 336 12.79 -3.17 -33.34
N PRO A 337 12.75 -4.27 -34.11
CA PRO A 337 11.59 -5.18 -34.12
C PRO A 337 11.21 -5.64 -32.71
N ARG A 338 9.92 -5.78 -32.42
CA ARG A 338 9.42 -6.12 -31.07
C ARG A 338 9.95 -7.46 -30.53
N LYS A 339 10.30 -8.40 -31.41
CA LYS A 339 10.85 -9.73 -31.04
C LYS A 339 12.39 -9.73 -30.92
N THR A 340 13.02 -8.57 -30.98
CA THR A 340 14.49 -8.47 -30.89
C THR A 340 14.93 -8.75 -29.47
N ASN A 341 15.83 -9.73 -29.33
CA ASN A 341 16.49 -10.06 -28.08
C ASN A 341 18.00 -9.85 -28.23
N MET A 342 18.47 -8.71 -27.73
CA MET A 342 19.88 -8.30 -27.70
C MET A 342 20.73 -9.21 -26.80
N GLY A 343 20.14 -9.89 -25.81
CA GLY A 343 20.83 -10.90 -24.99
C GLY A 343 21.47 -11.99 -25.84
N ILE A 344 20.72 -12.50 -26.83
CA ILE A 344 21.23 -13.48 -27.80
C ILE A 344 22.38 -12.89 -28.65
N ALA A 345 22.32 -11.60 -29.00
CA ALA A 345 23.38 -10.95 -29.75
C ALA A 345 24.70 -10.89 -28.95
N PHE A 346 24.63 -10.55 -27.65
CA PHE A 346 25.79 -10.55 -26.76
C PHE A 346 26.38 -11.95 -26.55
N GLU A 347 25.56 -12.99 -26.59
CA GLU A 347 26.02 -14.38 -26.47
C GLU A 347 26.67 -14.92 -27.74
N LYS A 348 26.08 -14.64 -28.90
CA LYS A 348 26.53 -15.22 -30.18
C LYS A 348 27.63 -14.42 -30.85
N ASN A 349 27.69 -13.10 -30.63
CA ASN A 349 28.68 -12.24 -31.28
C ASN A 349 29.88 -11.99 -30.35
N TRP A 350 30.97 -12.74 -30.58
CA TRP A 350 32.22 -12.59 -29.84
C TRP A 350 32.78 -11.16 -29.87
N SER A 351 32.81 -10.53 -31.04
CA SER A 351 33.40 -9.20 -31.21
C SER A 351 32.65 -8.14 -30.39
N LEU A 352 31.32 -8.16 -30.44
CA LEU A 352 30.45 -7.30 -29.65
C LEU A 352 30.63 -7.54 -28.15
N ARG A 353 30.64 -8.80 -27.72
CA ARG A 353 30.86 -9.18 -26.32
C ARG A 353 32.18 -8.65 -25.78
N GLU A 354 33.27 -8.89 -26.50
CA GLU A 354 34.59 -8.45 -26.04
C GLU A 354 34.72 -6.93 -26.03
N ALA A 355 34.16 -6.23 -27.02
CA ALA A 355 34.11 -4.78 -27.02
C ALA A 355 33.37 -4.24 -25.79
N LEU A 356 32.21 -4.82 -25.47
CA LEU A 356 31.38 -4.43 -24.33
C LEU A 356 32.10 -4.68 -22.99
N VAL A 357 32.65 -5.86 -22.78
CA VAL A 357 33.34 -6.19 -21.53
C VAL A 357 34.58 -5.32 -21.33
N LYS A 358 35.35 -5.04 -22.40
CA LYS A 358 36.51 -4.13 -22.33
C LYS A 358 36.10 -2.70 -22.00
N ALA A 359 35.03 -2.19 -22.60
CA ALA A 359 34.54 -0.85 -22.32
C ALA A 359 34.07 -0.71 -20.85
N ILE A 360 33.37 -1.72 -20.33
CA ILE A 360 32.97 -1.77 -18.90
C ILE A 360 34.20 -1.84 -18.00
N GLN A 361 35.19 -2.69 -18.34
CA GLN A 361 36.44 -2.78 -17.58
C GLN A 361 37.15 -1.43 -17.53
N GLN A 362 37.31 -0.78 -18.68
CA GLN A 362 37.97 0.51 -18.78
C GLN A 362 37.22 1.57 -17.96
N ALA A 363 35.89 1.64 -18.07
CA ALA A 363 35.08 2.56 -17.27
C ALA A 363 35.27 2.32 -15.76
N LEU A 364 35.32 1.08 -15.30
CA LEU A 364 35.61 0.75 -13.89
C LEU A 364 37.03 1.18 -13.47
N GLU A 365 38.03 0.92 -14.31
CA GLU A 365 39.44 1.24 -14.03
C GLU A 365 39.71 2.76 -14.02
N THR A 366 39.02 3.52 -14.89
CA THR A 366 39.16 4.97 -14.99
C THR A 366 38.10 5.75 -14.21
N GLN A 367 37.22 5.07 -13.47
CA GLN A 367 36.08 5.67 -12.78
C GLN A 367 35.17 6.50 -13.72
N GLY A 368 35.02 6.05 -14.97
CA GLY A 368 34.13 6.65 -15.97
C GLY A 368 32.67 6.18 -15.83
N ALA A 369 31.75 6.87 -16.49
CA ALA A 369 30.34 6.51 -16.53
C ALA A 369 30.13 5.19 -17.31
N MET A 370 29.66 4.15 -16.63
CA MET A 370 29.51 2.82 -17.23
C MET A 370 28.42 2.81 -18.31
N GLU A 371 27.34 3.56 -18.12
CA GLU A 371 26.26 3.69 -19.09
C GLU A 371 26.76 4.28 -20.41
N GLU A 372 27.56 5.35 -20.35
CA GLU A 372 28.13 5.99 -21.55
C GLU A 372 29.06 5.04 -22.31
N ALA A 373 29.87 4.26 -21.58
CA ALA A 373 30.73 3.24 -22.17
C ALA A 373 29.91 2.14 -22.87
N ILE A 374 28.81 1.70 -22.26
CA ILE A 374 27.88 0.72 -22.84
C ILE A 374 27.21 1.30 -24.10
N PHE A 375 26.67 2.52 -24.05
CA PHE A 375 26.06 3.16 -25.22
C PHE A 375 27.05 3.35 -26.37
N THR A 376 28.30 3.73 -26.06
CA THR A 376 29.36 3.89 -27.07
C THR A 376 29.57 2.60 -27.84
N VAL A 377 29.65 1.45 -27.14
CA VAL A 377 29.78 0.14 -27.79
C VAL A 377 28.51 -0.21 -28.58
N MET A 378 27.32 0.00 -28.00
CA MET A 378 26.07 -0.30 -28.70
C MET A 378 25.92 0.52 -29.98
N ASN A 379 26.29 1.79 -29.97
CA ASN A 379 26.27 2.67 -31.13
C ASN A 379 27.32 2.27 -32.18
N ALA A 380 28.51 1.84 -31.77
CA ALA A 380 29.52 1.31 -32.68
C ALA A 380 29.09 -0.01 -33.35
N HIS A 381 28.22 -0.78 -32.69
CA HIS A 381 27.74 -2.09 -33.15
C HIS A 381 26.23 -2.14 -33.44
N TYR A 382 25.61 -0.99 -33.72
CA TYR A 382 24.15 -0.86 -33.77
C TYR A 382 23.47 -1.85 -34.74
N ALA A 383 24.09 -2.10 -35.90
CA ALA A 383 23.57 -3.06 -36.89
C ALA A 383 23.53 -4.50 -36.37
N ALA A 384 24.52 -4.93 -35.57
CA ALA A 384 24.53 -6.25 -34.94
C ALA A 384 23.42 -6.41 -33.87
N LEU A 385 22.91 -5.29 -33.37
CA LEU A 385 21.82 -5.19 -32.40
C LEU A 385 20.46 -4.94 -33.08
N MET A 386 20.38 -5.04 -34.41
CA MET A 386 19.18 -4.79 -35.22
C MET A 386 18.63 -3.37 -35.10
N LEU A 387 19.44 -2.41 -34.62
CA LEU A 387 19.11 -0.99 -34.68
C LEU A 387 19.26 -0.50 -36.11
N LYS A 388 18.37 0.40 -36.54
CA LYS A 388 18.45 1.04 -37.86
C LYS A 388 19.54 2.11 -37.94
N GLN A 389 19.84 2.72 -36.80
CA GLN A 389 20.82 3.78 -36.65
C GLN A 389 21.34 3.77 -35.19
N PRO A 390 22.49 4.39 -34.91
CA PRO A 390 22.93 4.65 -33.54
C PRO A 390 21.84 5.36 -32.71
N LEU A 391 21.77 5.04 -31.43
CA LEU A 391 20.91 5.72 -30.47
C LEU A 391 21.38 7.18 -30.32
N SER A 392 20.43 8.12 -30.42
CA SER A 392 20.73 9.54 -30.19
C SER A 392 20.96 9.82 -28.71
N THR A 393 21.59 10.95 -28.41
CA THR A 393 21.84 11.40 -27.03
C THR A 393 20.55 11.46 -26.20
N GLU A 394 19.46 11.96 -26.78
CA GLU A 394 18.15 12.07 -26.12
C GLU A 394 17.58 10.70 -25.76
N VAL A 395 17.75 9.71 -26.64
CA VAL A 395 17.31 8.33 -26.40
C VAL A 395 18.16 7.70 -25.28
N CYS A 396 19.48 7.88 -25.31
CA CYS A 396 20.36 7.39 -24.24
C CYS A 396 19.98 7.99 -22.88
N GLN A 397 19.73 9.30 -22.81
CA GLN A 397 19.30 9.98 -21.59
C GLN A 397 17.93 9.48 -21.09
N ALA A 398 16.98 9.25 -22.00
CA ALA A 398 15.68 8.69 -21.63
C ALA A 398 15.80 7.28 -21.03
N ILE A 399 16.67 6.44 -21.60
CA ILE A 399 16.96 5.09 -21.07
C ILE A 399 17.64 5.17 -19.71
N GLN A 400 18.66 6.03 -19.55
CA GLN A 400 19.35 6.22 -18.27
C GLN A 400 18.38 6.67 -17.18
N LYS A 401 17.48 7.59 -17.49
CA LYS A 401 16.45 8.06 -16.56
C LYS A 401 15.54 6.92 -16.11
N LYS A 402 15.01 6.12 -17.04
CA LYS A 402 14.16 4.95 -16.73
C LYS A 402 14.93 3.90 -15.92
N PHE A 403 16.16 3.58 -16.32
CA PHE A 403 17.02 2.67 -15.58
C PHE A 403 17.28 3.15 -14.14
N GLY A 404 17.59 4.43 -13.93
CA GLY A 404 17.76 5.00 -12.60
C GLY A 404 16.49 4.86 -11.74
N GLN A 405 15.32 5.17 -12.31
CA GLN A 405 14.03 5.04 -11.61
C GLN A 405 13.72 3.58 -11.22
N HIS A 406 13.87 2.65 -12.17
CA HIS A 406 13.61 1.23 -11.93
C HIS A 406 14.63 0.61 -10.99
N PHE A 407 15.91 0.98 -11.12
CA PHE A 407 16.97 0.55 -10.21
C PHE A 407 16.67 0.96 -8.78
N THR A 408 16.34 2.23 -8.55
CA THR A 408 15.99 2.73 -7.21
C THR A 408 14.78 2.00 -6.67
N THR A 409 13.79 1.70 -7.52
CA THR A 409 12.61 0.93 -7.12
C THR A 409 12.97 -0.49 -6.68
N ILE A 410 13.84 -1.20 -7.41
CA ILE A 410 14.36 -2.50 -6.99
C ILE A 410 15.09 -2.30 -5.66
N PHE A 411 16.15 -1.48 -5.65
CA PHE A 411 17.04 -1.28 -4.52
C PHE A 411 16.33 -0.87 -3.22
N THR A 412 15.25 -0.09 -3.30
CA THR A 412 14.47 0.35 -2.12
C THR A 412 13.40 -0.66 -1.69
N ALA A 413 12.77 -1.38 -2.62
CA ALA A 413 11.85 -2.47 -2.29
C ALA A 413 12.60 -3.67 -1.68
N SER A 414 13.87 -3.76 -2.02
CA SER A 414 14.82 -4.80 -1.70
C SER A 414 15.44 -4.65 -0.31
N SER A 415 14.81 -5.24 0.70
CA SER A 415 15.35 -5.28 2.07
C SER A 415 16.14 -6.55 2.38
N SER A 416 16.29 -7.50 1.42
CA SER A 416 16.86 -8.82 1.69
C SER A 416 18.00 -9.20 0.73
N PRO A 417 19.12 -9.75 1.24
CA PRO A 417 20.25 -10.19 0.41
C PRO A 417 19.94 -11.37 -0.54
N ASP A 418 18.78 -12.03 -0.42
CA ASP A 418 18.38 -13.21 -1.19
C ASP A 418 17.48 -12.90 -2.41
N GLU A 419 17.57 -11.69 -2.95
CA GLU A 419 16.68 -11.27 -4.03
C GLU A 419 16.91 -11.96 -5.37
N HIS A 420 15.79 -12.36 -5.95
CA HIS A 420 15.72 -12.94 -7.28
C HIS A 420 15.83 -11.83 -8.34
N TYR A 421 16.93 -11.84 -9.09
CA TYR A 421 17.14 -10.99 -10.27
C TYR A 421 16.79 -11.72 -11.57
N ASP A 422 16.04 -12.81 -11.48
CA ASP A 422 15.78 -13.73 -12.58
C ASP A 422 14.88 -13.12 -13.65
N ASP A 423 13.80 -12.47 -13.23
CA ASP A 423 12.85 -11.84 -14.13
C ASP A 423 12.32 -10.50 -13.62
N PHE A 424 12.10 -9.60 -14.57
CA PHE A 424 11.46 -8.31 -14.35
C PHE A 424 10.43 -8.07 -15.46
N SER A 425 9.35 -7.38 -15.13
CA SER A 425 8.37 -6.92 -16.11
C SER A 425 8.20 -5.41 -15.96
N ILE A 426 8.18 -4.71 -17.09
CA ILE A 426 8.17 -3.25 -17.15
C ILE A 426 6.99 -2.80 -18.01
N LEU A 427 6.14 -1.99 -17.42
CA LEU A 427 5.08 -1.25 -18.07
C LEU A 427 5.66 0.05 -18.66
N TYR A 428 5.38 0.31 -19.93
CA TYR A 428 5.61 1.62 -20.55
C TYR A 428 4.26 2.34 -20.68
N PRO A 429 3.83 3.11 -19.65
CA PRO A 429 2.51 3.73 -19.62
C PRO A 429 2.31 4.79 -20.71
N GLU A 430 3.40 5.35 -21.24
CA GLU A 430 3.37 6.32 -22.34
C GLU A 430 3.08 5.66 -23.70
N ARG A 431 3.04 4.33 -23.74
CA ARG A 431 2.71 3.56 -24.94
C ARG A 431 1.27 3.05 -24.83
N PRO A 432 0.46 3.23 -25.89
CA PRO A 432 -0.89 2.70 -25.89
C PRO A 432 -0.82 1.17 -25.74
N GLY A 433 -1.65 0.62 -24.85
CA GLY A 433 -1.73 -0.81 -24.67
C GLY A 433 -2.77 -1.27 -23.66
N THR A 434 -2.81 -2.58 -23.45
CA THR A 434 -3.78 -3.25 -22.59
C THR A 434 -3.59 -2.95 -21.10
N PHE A 435 -2.36 -2.62 -20.69
CA PHE A 435 -1.99 -2.50 -19.28
C PHE A 435 -1.76 -1.05 -18.87
N PHE A 436 -2.02 -0.75 -17.60
CA PHE A 436 -1.87 0.57 -17.01
C PHE A 436 -1.56 0.48 -15.52
N CYS A 437 -1.05 1.56 -14.94
CA CYS A 437 -0.84 1.66 -13.50
C CYS A 437 -2.12 2.14 -12.81
N HIS A 438 -2.52 1.48 -11.72
CA HIS A 438 -3.60 1.92 -10.85
C HIS A 438 -3.26 1.62 -9.38
N GLN A 439 -3.05 2.67 -8.57
CA GLN A 439 -2.73 2.55 -7.14
C GLN A 439 -1.52 1.64 -6.82
N GLY A 440 -0.39 1.84 -7.49
CA GLY A 440 0.80 1.02 -7.26
C GLY A 440 0.65 -0.44 -7.71
N LEU A 441 -0.27 -0.69 -8.65
CA LEU A 441 -0.48 -1.98 -9.30
C LEU A 441 -0.39 -1.81 -10.81
N ILE A 442 0.28 -2.74 -11.48
CA ILE A 442 0.17 -2.92 -12.92
C ILE A 442 -1.09 -3.75 -13.17
N CYS A 443 -2.05 -3.16 -13.84
CA CYS A 443 -3.39 -3.71 -14.05
C CYS A 443 -3.70 -3.88 -15.53
N CYS A 444 -4.69 -4.73 -15.81
CA CYS A 444 -5.47 -4.68 -17.05
C CYS A 444 -6.95 -4.54 -16.69
N LEU A 445 -7.80 -4.24 -17.68
CA LEU A 445 -9.24 -4.23 -17.45
C LEU A 445 -9.74 -5.66 -17.19
N PHE A 446 -10.56 -5.83 -16.16
CA PHE A 446 -11.18 -7.11 -15.87
C PHE A 446 -12.01 -7.62 -17.05
N ASP A 447 -12.61 -6.70 -17.83
CA ASP A 447 -13.32 -6.99 -19.08
C ASP A 447 -12.43 -7.69 -20.12
N ALA A 448 -11.19 -7.22 -20.27
CA ALA A 448 -10.21 -7.83 -21.19
C ALA A 448 -9.85 -9.24 -20.75
N PHE A 449 -9.69 -9.45 -19.44
CA PHE A 449 -9.49 -10.78 -18.87
C PHE A 449 -10.70 -11.69 -19.11
N MET A 450 -11.92 -11.23 -18.81
CA MET A 450 -13.15 -12.01 -18.99
C MET A 450 -13.35 -12.40 -20.47
N GLN A 451 -13.12 -11.49 -21.41
CA GLN A 451 -13.21 -11.81 -22.84
C GLN A 451 -12.13 -12.81 -23.30
N THR A 452 -11.00 -12.87 -22.62
CA THR A 452 -9.90 -13.79 -22.97
C THR A 452 -10.08 -15.16 -22.31
N ALA A 453 -10.48 -15.19 -21.03
CA ALA A 453 -10.63 -16.41 -20.23
C ALA A 453 -11.99 -17.07 -20.42
N PHE A 454 -13.06 -16.27 -20.51
CA PHE A 454 -14.46 -16.71 -20.51
C PHE A 454 -15.26 -16.01 -21.61
N PRO A 455 -14.89 -16.15 -22.90
CA PRO A 455 -15.49 -15.39 -24.01
C PRO A 455 -17.00 -15.58 -24.22
N ARG A 456 -17.60 -16.59 -23.57
CA ARG A 456 -19.03 -16.91 -23.61
C ARG A 456 -19.81 -16.42 -22.37
N TYR A 457 -19.12 -15.99 -21.30
CA TYR A 457 -19.77 -15.50 -20.09
C TYR A 457 -20.10 -14.02 -20.26
N ASP A 458 -21.38 -13.68 -20.13
CA ASP A 458 -21.95 -12.34 -20.35
C ASP A 458 -21.23 -11.53 -21.45
N PRO A 459 -21.23 -12.05 -22.68
CA PRO A 459 -20.42 -11.48 -23.75
C PRO A 459 -20.92 -10.10 -24.17
N VAL A 460 -22.17 -9.75 -23.88
CA VAL A 460 -22.73 -8.44 -24.23
C VAL A 460 -22.13 -7.36 -23.34
N PHE A 461 -22.19 -7.55 -22.02
CA PHE A 461 -21.66 -6.57 -21.06
C PHE A 461 -20.16 -6.38 -21.22
N PHE A 462 -19.37 -7.45 -21.09
CA PHE A 462 -17.90 -7.35 -21.08
C PHE A 462 -17.32 -6.88 -22.43
N ARG A 463 -17.96 -7.19 -23.57
CA ARG A 463 -17.52 -6.63 -24.87
C ARG A 463 -17.87 -5.16 -24.99
N ALA A 464 -19.07 -4.76 -24.56
CA ALA A 464 -19.47 -3.36 -24.60
C ALA A 464 -18.55 -2.50 -23.73
N GLN A 465 -18.22 -2.95 -22.52
CA GLN A 465 -17.28 -2.27 -21.63
C GLN A 465 -15.87 -2.23 -22.19
N LEU A 466 -15.37 -3.33 -22.76
CA LEU A 466 -14.05 -3.33 -23.38
C LEU A 466 -13.99 -2.41 -24.60
N ALA A 467 -15.01 -2.39 -25.45
CA ALA A 467 -15.08 -1.47 -26.60
C ALA A 467 -15.17 0.00 -26.15
N ALA A 468 -15.99 0.29 -25.14
CA ALA A 468 -16.08 1.58 -24.49
C ALA A 468 -14.71 2.07 -23.99
N SER A 469 -13.95 1.19 -23.32
CA SER A 469 -12.66 1.52 -22.74
C SER A 469 -11.59 1.92 -23.76
N GLN A 470 -11.74 1.54 -25.03
CA GLN A 470 -10.80 1.92 -26.09
C GLN A 470 -10.97 3.38 -26.52
N HIS A 471 -12.17 3.94 -26.34
CA HIS A 471 -12.44 5.36 -26.56
C HIS A 471 -12.09 6.21 -25.34
N ASP A 472 -12.20 5.60 -24.15
CA ASP A 472 -11.88 6.21 -22.88
C ASP A 472 -10.35 6.26 -22.69
N GLN A 473 -9.74 7.44 -22.78
CA GLN A 473 -8.31 7.57 -22.47
C GLN A 473 -8.08 7.19 -21.00
N GLN A 474 -7.29 6.13 -20.76
CA GLN A 474 -7.01 5.57 -19.43
C GLN A 474 -6.35 6.57 -18.46
N SER A 475 -5.78 7.66 -18.98
CA SER A 475 -5.20 8.78 -18.22
C SER A 475 -6.22 9.57 -17.37
N HIS A 476 -7.53 9.30 -17.50
CA HIS A 476 -8.59 10.03 -16.79
C HIS A 476 -9.26 9.25 -15.66
N PHE A 477 -8.67 8.14 -15.21
CA PHE A 477 -9.17 7.42 -14.04
C PHE A 477 -8.93 8.23 -12.76
N SER A 478 -10.00 8.67 -12.11
CA SER A 478 -9.95 9.44 -10.85
C SER A 478 -10.92 8.89 -9.82
N LEU A 479 -10.38 8.41 -8.72
CA LEU A 479 -11.14 7.97 -7.55
C LEU A 479 -11.67 9.15 -6.75
N GLU A 480 -10.91 10.24 -6.66
CA GLU A 480 -11.37 11.46 -5.98
C GLU A 480 -12.64 11.99 -6.64
N ALA A 481 -12.77 11.85 -7.96
CA ALA A 481 -13.98 12.25 -8.65
C ALA A 481 -15.13 11.24 -8.51
N LEU A 482 -14.83 9.94 -8.39
CA LEU A 482 -15.84 8.95 -7.99
C LEU A 482 -16.36 9.30 -6.60
N GLU A 483 -15.47 9.58 -5.65
CA GLU A 483 -15.77 9.99 -4.28
C GLU A 483 -16.52 11.31 -4.25
N LYS A 484 -16.09 12.34 -4.98
CA LYS A 484 -16.85 13.60 -5.08
C LYS A 484 -18.23 13.36 -5.69
N LYS A 485 -18.38 12.52 -6.71
CA LYS A 485 -19.73 12.27 -7.27
C LYS A 485 -20.62 11.41 -6.39
N THR A 486 -20.02 10.47 -5.64
CA THR A 486 -20.77 9.64 -4.69
C THR A 486 -21.06 10.45 -3.43
N TYR A 487 -20.05 11.00 -2.78
CA TYR A 487 -20.14 11.70 -1.49
C TYR A 487 -20.45 13.22 -1.54
N ALA A 488 -20.44 13.91 -2.68
CA ALA A 488 -20.81 15.35 -2.72
C ALA A 488 -22.31 15.62 -2.72
N ALA A 489 -23.15 14.59 -2.58
CA ALA A 489 -24.44 14.83 -1.97
C ALA A 489 -24.14 15.10 -0.48
N ASP A 490 -23.97 16.37 -0.09
CA ASP A 490 -24.12 16.75 1.31
C ASP A 490 -25.48 16.19 1.74
N TRP A 491 -25.46 15.22 2.66
CA TRP A 491 -26.68 14.63 3.20
C TRP A 491 -27.43 15.78 3.85
N ASP A 492 -28.53 16.20 3.22
CA ASP A 492 -29.40 17.24 3.76
C ASP A 492 -30.27 16.60 4.83
N ASP A 493 -29.62 16.29 5.96
CA ASP A 493 -30.24 15.71 7.14
C ASP A 493 -31.48 16.54 7.55
N GLU A 494 -31.43 17.86 7.34
CA GLU A 494 -32.57 18.75 7.59
C GLU A 494 -33.72 18.50 6.60
N ALA A 495 -33.48 18.39 5.30
CA ALA A 495 -34.55 18.05 4.35
C ALA A 495 -35.17 16.66 4.59
N VAL A 496 -34.35 15.66 4.95
CA VAL A 496 -34.83 14.33 5.37
C VAL A 496 -35.77 14.48 6.56
N TRP A 497 -35.35 15.27 7.56
CA TRP A 497 -36.10 15.52 8.77
C TRP A 497 -37.40 16.29 8.52
N GLN A 498 -37.36 17.33 7.68
CA GLN A 498 -38.53 18.14 7.33
C GLN A 498 -39.60 17.30 6.60
N ARG A 499 -39.19 16.42 5.66
CA ARG A 499 -40.15 15.50 5.00
C ARG A 499 -40.75 14.51 5.98
N PHE A 500 -39.93 14.02 6.91
CA PHE A 500 -40.37 13.13 7.97
C PHE A 500 -41.44 13.78 8.86
N GLN A 501 -41.21 15.00 9.32
CA GLN A 501 -42.16 15.79 10.10
C GLN A 501 -43.44 16.11 9.32
N ALA A 502 -43.32 16.39 8.02
CA ALA A 502 -44.45 16.70 7.16
C ALA A 502 -45.30 15.47 6.78
N GLY A 503 -44.86 14.25 7.08
CA GLY A 503 -45.56 13.02 6.66
C GLY A 503 -45.58 12.81 5.15
N THR A 504 -44.68 13.47 4.41
CA THR A 504 -44.64 13.49 2.93
C THR A 504 -43.58 12.55 2.35
N TYR A 505 -43.13 11.57 3.13
CA TYR A 505 -42.13 10.59 2.72
C TYR A 505 -42.77 9.29 2.19
N ASP A 506 -42.03 8.58 1.36
CA ASP A 506 -42.37 7.21 0.95
C ASP A 506 -42.12 6.26 2.14
N ARG A 507 -43.18 5.61 2.63
CA ARG A 507 -43.12 4.68 3.78
C ARG A 507 -42.25 3.46 3.52
N ASP A 508 -42.25 2.91 2.31
CA ASP A 508 -41.45 1.75 1.95
C ASP A 508 -39.97 2.12 1.85
N ALA A 509 -39.67 3.33 1.33
CA ALA A 509 -38.31 3.85 1.33
C ALA A 509 -37.82 4.12 2.76
N ALA A 510 -38.63 4.76 3.61
CA ALA A 510 -38.31 5.02 5.02
C ALA A 510 -38.01 3.72 5.77
N HIS A 511 -38.84 2.69 5.57
CA HIS A 511 -38.64 1.38 6.13
C HIS A 511 -37.40 0.67 5.57
N LYS A 512 -36.96 0.94 4.34
CA LYS A 512 -35.67 0.39 3.87
C LYS A 512 -34.47 1.11 4.49
N ILE A 513 -34.55 2.44 4.64
CA ILE A 513 -33.45 3.23 5.22
C ILE A 513 -33.24 2.88 6.70
N LEU A 514 -34.32 2.82 7.48
CA LEU A 514 -34.25 2.54 8.92
C LEU A 514 -33.65 1.17 9.26
N TRP A 515 -33.61 0.25 8.29
CA TRP A 515 -33.12 -1.12 8.45
C TRP A 515 -31.75 -1.36 7.80
N THR A 516 -31.16 -0.34 7.16
CA THR A 516 -29.83 -0.48 6.54
C THR A 516 -28.74 -0.15 7.56
N PRO A 517 -27.81 -1.07 7.87
CA PRO A 517 -26.80 -0.84 8.89
C PRO A 517 -25.66 0.05 8.36
N ILE A 518 -25.66 1.33 8.74
CA ILE A 518 -24.49 2.22 8.55
C ILE A 518 -24.04 2.77 9.91
N SER A 519 -22.73 2.64 10.17
CA SER A 519 -22.08 2.89 11.45
C SER A 519 -21.76 4.36 11.77
N LYS A 520 -22.03 5.30 10.85
CA LYS A 520 -21.74 6.74 11.08
C LYS A 520 -22.97 7.57 11.45
N HIS A 521 -24.18 7.10 11.15
CA HIS A 521 -25.43 7.84 11.42
C HIS A 521 -26.37 7.11 12.39
N THR A 522 -25.92 6.03 13.03
CA THR A 522 -26.73 5.24 13.99
C THR A 522 -27.36 6.12 15.08
N VAL A 523 -26.67 7.16 15.56
CA VAL A 523 -27.19 8.09 16.57
C VAL A 523 -28.32 8.98 16.03
N TYR A 524 -28.19 9.45 14.78
CA TYR A 524 -29.22 10.27 14.14
C TYR A 524 -30.47 9.43 13.80
N TRP A 525 -30.26 8.23 13.28
CA TRP A 525 -31.33 7.27 12.99
C TRP A 525 -32.06 6.81 14.25
N MET A 526 -31.36 6.58 15.37
CA MET A 526 -31.99 6.29 16.66
C MET A 526 -32.88 7.45 17.15
N ARG A 527 -32.49 8.70 16.89
CA ARG A 527 -33.29 9.89 17.22
C ARG A 527 -34.56 9.97 16.36
N LEU A 528 -34.42 9.72 15.06
CA LEU A 528 -35.51 9.64 14.08
C LEU A 528 -36.52 8.54 14.45
N LEU A 529 -36.03 7.34 14.80
CA LEU A 529 -36.84 6.19 15.25
C LEU A 529 -37.62 6.47 16.54
N THR A 530 -36.98 7.13 17.50
CA THR A 530 -37.60 7.50 18.78
C THR A 530 -38.71 8.56 18.57
N GLN A 531 -38.58 9.40 17.55
CA GLN A 531 -39.57 10.43 17.25
C GLN A 531 -40.67 9.94 16.27
N TYR A 532 -40.37 9.02 15.36
CA TYR A 532 -41.35 8.29 14.54
C TYR A 532 -42.42 7.62 15.40
N THR A 533 -41.96 6.83 16.37
CA THR A 533 -42.80 6.11 17.31
C THR A 533 -43.64 7.06 18.16
N SER A 534 -43.14 8.28 18.42
CA SER A 534 -43.90 9.34 19.09
C SER A 534 -44.96 10.04 18.20
N LEU A 535 -44.74 10.13 16.89
CA LEU A 535 -45.66 10.76 15.93
C LEU A 535 -46.80 9.80 15.55
N GLU A 536 -46.52 8.52 15.29
CA GLU A 536 -47.57 7.50 15.13
C GLU A 536 -48.44 7.36 16.39
N TYR A 537 -47.82 7.49 17.57
CA TYR A 537 -48.54 7.54 18.84
C TYR A 537 -49.52 8.72 18.94
N ARG A 538 -49.18 9.89 18.36
CA ARG A 538 -50.08 11.07 18.33
C ARG A 538 -51.16 10.98 17.26
N ALA A 539 -50.95 10.21 16.19
CA ALA A 539 -51.90 10.04 15.09
C ALA A 539 -53.09 9.11 15.42
N GLY A 540 -53.14 8.53 16.62
CA GLY A 540 -54.31 7.77 17.10
C GLY A 540 -54.47 6.37 16.52
N CYS A 541 -53.44 5.81 15.87
CA CYS A 541 -53.42 4.41 15.48
C CYS A 541 -53.33 3.53 16.74
N GLY A 542 -54.29 2.61 16.91
CA GLY A 542 -54.59 1.95 18.19
C GLY A 542 -53.44 1.14 18.84
N PRO A 543 -53.46 0.92 20.18
CA PRO A 543 -52.30 0.46 20.92
C PRO A 543 -52.35 -1.05 21.18
N ALA A 544 -51.50 -1.83 20.50
CA ALA A 544 -50.93 -3.09 21.03
C ALA A 544 -49.86 -3.68 20.11
N THR A 545 -50.06 -3.68 18.78
CA THR A 545 -49.15 -4.32 17.82
C THR A 545 -47.92 -3.48 17.51
N HIS A 546 -48.09 -2.18 17.27
CA HIS A 546 -46.98 -1.28 16.92
C HIS A 546 -45.95 -1.07 18.04
N TRP A 547 -46.34 -1.23 19.31
CA TRP A 547 -45.41 -1.16 20.45
C TRP A 547 -44.49 -2.39 20.51
N ALA A 548 -45.03 -3.58 20.22
CA ALA A 548 -44.23 -4.80 20.13
C ALA A 548 -43.26 -4.72 18.95
N ASP A 549 -43.68 -4.15 17.82
CA ASP A 549 -42.84 -3.99 16.63
C ASP A 549 -41.75 -2.94 16.82
N ALA A 550 -42.03 -1.81 17.48
CA ALA A 550 -41.03 -0.77 17.79
C ALA A 550 -40.00 -1.23 18.84
N LEU A 551 -40.44 -1.93 19.89
CA LEU A 551 -39.53 -2.55 20.87
C LEU A 551 -38.76 -3.72 20.24
N ALA A 552 -39.39 -4.52 19.38
CA ALA A 552 -38.72 -5.56 18.59
C ALA A 552 -37.69 -4.96 17.64
N MET A 553 -37.97 -3.80 17.02
CA MET A 553 -37.02 -3.06 16.17
C MET A 553 -35.80 -2.57 16.96
N GLN A 554 -36.02 -1.89 18.08
CA GLN A 554 -34.92 -1.41 18.94
C GLN A 554 -34.09 -2.58 19.48
N SER A 555 -34.75 -3.68 19.89
CA SER A 555 -34.04 -4.87 20.37
C SER A 555 -33.36 -5.66 19.25
N GLN A 556 -33.88 -5.71 18.02
CA GLN A 556 -33.21 -6.33 16.87
C GLN A 556 -31.98 -5.55 16.39
N GLN A 557 -32.01 -4.21 16.42
CA GLN A 557 -30.83 -3.39 16.10
C GLN A 557 -29.75 -3.47 17.19
N VAL A 558 -30.15 -3.48 18.46
CA VAL A 558 -29.24 -3.75 19.58
C VAL A 558 -28.67 -5.16 19.47
N LEU A 559 -29.48 -6.16 19.10
CA LEU A 559 -29.01 -7.52 18.84
C LEU A 559 -28.05 -7.57 17.63
N ALA A 560 -28.31 -6.83 16.55
CA ALA A 560 -27.41 -6.78 15.39
C ALA A 560 -26.05 -6.14 15.73
N LEU A 561 -26.03 -5.08 16.55
CA LEU A 561 -24.81 -4.49 17.09
C LEU A 561 -24.08 -5.48 18.03
N LEU A 562 -24.81 -6.15 18.91
CA LEU A 562 -24.25 -7.21 19.77
C LEU A 562 -23.69 -8.38 18.96
N PHE A 563 -24.35 -8.79 17.87
CA PHE A 563 -23.87 -9.83 16.97
C PHE A 563 -22.62 -9.41 16.19
N ARG A 564 -22.50 -8.13 15.82
CA ARG A 564 -21.29 -7.59 15.17
C ARG A 564 -20.09 -7.62 16.11
N GLU A 565 -20.26 -7.12 17.33
CA GLU A 565 -19.20 -7.14 18.36
C GLU A 565 -18.87 -8.59 18.77
N TYR A 566 -19.89 -9.46 18.89
CA TYR A 566 -19.70 -10.89 19.10
C TYR A 566 -18.86 -11.54 17.99
N ARG A 567 -19.09 -11.20 16.71
CA ARG A 567 -18.26 -11.70 15.59
C ARG A 567 -16.83 -11.16 15.63
N GLN A 568 -16.61 -9.93 16.08
CA GLN A 568 -15.25 -9.40 16.29
C GLN A 568 -14.53 -10.15 17.43
N VAL A 569 -15.24 -10.46 18.51
CA VAL A 569 -14.69 -11.27 19.62
C VAL A 569 -14.41 -12.71 19.16
N GLN A 570 -15.30 -13.32 18.38
CA GLN A 570 -15.05 -14.64 17.77
C GLN A 570 -13.82 -14.62 16.86
N PHE A 571 -13.66 -13.56 16.05
CA PHE A 571 -12.52 -13.38 15.16
C PHE A 571 -11.20 -13.30 15.94
N VAL A 572 -11.14 -12.50 17.01
CA VAL A 572 -9.96 -12.40 17.90
C VAL A 572 -9.65 -13.72 18.60
N LEU A 573 -10.68 -14.48 19.02
CA LEU A 573 -10.51 -15.80 19.63
C LEU A 573 -10.04 -16.87 18.63
N GLN A 574 -10.39 -16.74 17.36
CA GLN A 574 -9.94 -17.64 16.29
C GLN A 574 -8.49 -17.38 15.91
N SER A 575 -8.05 -16.12 15.89
CA SER A 575 -6.69 -15.69 15.53
C SER A 575 -5.66 -15.83 16.66
N THR A 576 -6.04 -16.26 17.86
CA THR A 576 -5.16 -16.41 19.03
C THR A 576 -4.82 -17.89 19.30
N HIS A 577 -3.64 -18.15 19.87
CA HIS A 577 -3.09 -19.49 20.17
C HIS A 577 -3.74 -20.18 21.40
N PHE A 578 -5.06 -20.15 21.53
CA PHE A 578 -5.76 -20.91 22.58
C PHE A 578 -5.92 -22.38 22.20
N SER A 579 -5.94 -23.27 23.20
CA SER A 579 -6.34 -24.66 22.99
C SER A 579 -7.82 -24.76 22.60
N LEU A 580 -8.20 -25.80 21.86
CA LEU A 580 -9.58 -26.01 21.40
C LEU A 580 -10.59 -26.01 22.57
N LEU A 581 -10.20 -26.58 23.71
CA LEU A 581 -11.03 -26.65 24.93
C LEU A 581 -11.23 -25.27 25.58
N GLN A 582 -10.20 -24.42 25.59
CA GLN A 582 -10.31 -23.04 26.06
C GLN A 582 -11.18 -22.19 25.13
N LYS A 583 -11.04 -22.37 23.80
CA LYS A 583 -11.90 -21.70 22.80
C LYS A 583 -13.37 -22.09 22.99
N GLN A 584 -13.65 -23.37 23.24
CA GLN A 584 -15.01 -23.87 23.47
C GLN A 584 -15.62 -23.35 24.79
N ALA A 585 -14.84 -23.29 25.87
CA ALA A 585 -15.29 -22.74 27.15
C ALA A 585 -15.62 -21.23 27.05
N LEU A 586 -14.75 -20.45 26.42
CA LEU A 586 -14.98 -19.01 26.17
C LEU A 586 -16.18 -18.77 25.26
N LEU A 587 -16.34 -19.55 24.19
CA LEU A 587 -17.49 -19.43 23.28
C LEU A 587 -18.82 -19.83 23.95
N ALA A 588 -18.80 -20.77 24.90
CA ALA A 588 -19.98 -21.17 25.66
C ALA A 588 -20.44 -20.05 26.62
N GLU A 589 -19.50 -19.38 27.32
CA GLU A 589 -19.82 -18.22 28.17
C GLU A 589 -20.27 -16.99 27.36
N LEU A 590 -19.73 -16.81 26.15
CA LEU A 590 -20.08 -15.71 25.25
C LEU A 590 -21.27 -16.01 24.33
N SER A 591 -21.92 -17.18 24.43
CA SER A 591 -23.11 -17.50 23.64
C SER A 591 -24.21 -16.44 23.81
N ALA A 592 -25.12 -16.30 22.83
CA ALA A 592 -26.24 -15.35 22.91
C ALA A 592 -27.04 -15.48 24.22
N ASP A 593 -27.16 -16.71 24.72
CA ASP A 593 -27.81 -17.06 25.98
C ASP A 593 -26.97 -16.69 27.22
N GLY A 594 -25.64 -16.81 27.15
CA GLY A 594 -24.70 -16.35 28.19
C GLY A 594 -24.60 -14.83 28.28
N LEU A 595 -24.61 -14.15 27.14
CA LEU A 595 -24.69 -12.68 27.04
C LEU A 595 -26.02 -12.15 27.58
N LEU A 596 -27.16 -12.78 27.25
CA LEU A 596 -28.47 -12.42 27.82
C LEU A 596 -28.52 -12.56 29.35
N ARG A 597 -27.92 -13.62 29.91
CA ARG A 597 -27.83 -13.80 31.38
C ARG A 597 -26.87 -12.80 32.04
N SER A 598 -25.89 -12.30 31.28
CA SER A 598 -24.95 -11.28 31.73
C SER A 598 -25.52 -9.86 31.64
N LEU A 599 -26.46 -9.62 30.72
CA LEU A 599 -27.17 -8.35 30.52
C LEU A 599 -28.07 -7.93 31.71
N LEU A 600 -28.45 -8.88 32.57
CA LEU A 600 -29.20 -8.66 33.81
C LEU A 600 -28.31 -8.36 35.03
N ARG A 601 -26.98 -8.33 34.87
CA ARG A 601 -26.03 -8.13 35.97
C ARG A 601 -25.72 -6.64 36.20
N THR A 602 -25.39 -6.29 37.44
CA THR A 602 -24.93 -4.95 37.80
C THR A 602 -23.54 -4.67 37.22
N PRO A 603 -23.14 -3.40 37.00
CA PRO A 603 -21.80 -3.06 36.50
C PRO A 603 -20.65 -3.70 37.30
N GLN A 604 -20.83 -3.84 38.62
CA GLN A 604 -19.87 -4.53 39.50
C GLN A 604 -19.73 -6.01 39.16
N GLN A 605 -20.85 -6.70 38.93
CA GLN A 605 -20.85 -8.12 38.56
C GLN A 605 -20.24 -8.37 37.17
N ILE A 606 -20.32 -7.39 36.27
CA ILE A 606 -19.66 -7.44 34.95
C ILE A 606 -18.14 -7.25 35.12
N ALA A 607 -17.71 -6.30 35.95
CA ALA A 607 -16.31 -6.09 36.28
C ALA A 607 -15.68 -7.34 36.93
N ASP A 608 -16.38 -7.96 37.89
CA ASP A 608 -15.94 -9.19 38.56
C ASP A 608 -15.83 -10.38 37.57
N CYS A 609 -16.69 -10.43 36.55
CA CYS A 609 -16.59 -11.42 35.47
C CYS A 609 -15.38 -11.18 34.56
N LEU A 610 -15.14 -9.93 34.15
CA LEU A 610 -13.98 -9.57 33.34
C LEU A 610 -12.67 -9.86 34.08
N GLN A 611 -12.63 -9.65 35.40
CA GLN A 611 -11.43 -9.94 36.21
C GLN A 611 -11.05 -11.42 36.27
N ARG A 612 -12.01 -12.33 36.07
CA ARG A 612 -11.77 -13.79 36.05
C ARG A 612 -11.18 -14.30 34.73
N LEU A 613 -11.09 -13.46 33.71
CA LEU A 613 -10.45 -13.83 32.45
C LEU A 613 -8.92 -13.86 32.64
N PRO A 614 -8.24 -14.94 32.21
CA PRO A 614 -6.83 -15.15 32.52
C PRO A 614 -5.88 -14.21 31.76
N ASP A 615 -6.32 -13.61 30.65
CA ASP A 615 -5.47 -12.81 29.75
C ASP A 615 -5.75 -11.30 29.87
N GLN A 616 -4.70 -10.49 29.97
CA GLN A 616 -4.80 -9.03 30.15
C GLN A 616 -5.24 -8.30 28.87
N CYS A 617 -4.84 -8.78 27.69
CA CYS A 617 -5.20 -8.18 26.41
C CYS A 617 -6.69 -8.43 26.11
N VAL A 618 -7.18 -9.64 26.39
CA VAL A 618 -8.61 -9.99 26.31
C VAL A 618 -9.45 -9.13 27.28
N ARG A 619 -8.96 -8.90 28.51
CA ARG A 619 -9.62 -8.01 29.48
C ARG A 619 -9.71 -6.56 29.00
N GLN A 620 -8.68 -6.05 28.31
CA GLN A 620 -8.68 -4.69 27.77
C GLN A 620 -9.63 -4.53 26.58
N VAL A 621 -9.62 -5.49 25.64
CA VAL A 621 -10.50 -5.47 24.47
C VAL A 621 -11.97 -5.64 24.87
N LEU A 622 -12.29 -6.63 25.71
CA LEU A 622 -13.65 -6.81 26.21
C LEU A 622 -14.08 -5.70 27.16
N GLY A 623 -13.17 -5.19 27.99
CA GLY A 623 -13.42 -4.04 28.86
C GLY A 623 -13.81 -2.80 28.06
N LYS A 624 -13.12 -2.53 26.95
CA LYS A 624 -13.47 -1.44 26.04
C LYS A 624 -14.84 -1.66 25.37
N ALA A 625 -15.11 -2.85 24.85
CA ALA A 625 -16.40 -3.16 24.22
C ALA A 625 -17.57 -3.04 25.22
N VAL A 626 -17.40 -3.52 26.46
CA VAL A 626 -18.38 -3.39 27.55
C VAL A 626 -18.55 -1.92 27.97
N TYR A 627 -17.48 -1.14 28.00
CA TYR A 627 -17.53 0.29 28.30
C TYR A 627 -18.29 1.07 27.23
N ASP A 628 -17.97 0.86 25.95
CA ASP A 628 -18.66 1.47 24.81
C ASP A 628 -20.16 1.11 24.82
N PHE A 629 -20.50 -0.14 25.16
CA PHE A 629 -21.88 -0.60 25.37
C PHE A 629 -22.59 0.12 26.54
N LEU A 630 -21.93 0.28 27.69
CA LEU A 630 -22.51 0.97 28.85
C LEU A 630 -22.75 2.46 28.58
N ILE A 631 -21.91 3.10 27.75
CA ILE A 631 -22.13 4.46 27.28
C ILE A 631 -23.40 4.54 26.41
N VAL A 632 -23.54 3.65 25.43
CA VAL A 632 -24.73 3.63 24.56
C VAL A 632 -26.01 3.36 25.37
N LYS A 633 -25.98 2.40 26.31
CA LYS A 633 -27.09 2.14 27.24
C LYS A 633 -27.44 3.36 28.08
N ARG A 634 -26.45 4.09 28.58
CA ARG A 634 -26.66 5.32 29.35
C ARG A 634 -27.29 6.42 28.50
N GLN A 635 -26.81 6.62 27.27
CA GLN A 635 -27.37 7.61 26.35
C GLN A 635 -28.82 7.29 25.98
N LEU A 636 -29.15 6.01 25.76
CA LEU A 636 -30.53 5.55 25.56
C LEU A 636 -31.41 5.81 26.78
N LEU A 637 -30.94 5.49 27.99
CA LEU A 637 -31.69 5.74 29.23
C LEU A 637 -31.92 7.24 29.47
N MET A 638 -30.93 8.08 29.18
CA MET A 638 -31.04 9.55 29.29
C MET A 638 -32.06 10.09 28.27
N ALA A 639 -32.00 9.65 27.01
CA ALA A 639 -32.94 10.07 25.97
C ALA A 639 -34.39 9.67 26.27
N VAL A 640 -34.60 8.48 26.86
CA VAL A 640 -35.92 8.02 27.35
C VAL A 640 -36.38 8.81 28.57
N GLN A 641 -35.47 9.20 29.47
CA GLN A 641 -35.79 10.02 30.64
C GLN A 641 -36.15 11.46 30.29
N GLU A 642 -35.52 12.04 29.27
CA GLU A 642 -35.76 13.43 28.83
C GLU A 642 -37.06 13.60 28.01
N SER A 643 -37.56 12.54 27.39
CA SER A 643 -38.73 12.59 26.50
C SER A 643 -40.05 12.20 27.17
N HIS A 644 -40.05 11.78 28.44
CA HIS A 644 -41.22 11.18 29.08
C HIS A 644 -41.85 12.04 30.21
N PRO A 645 -43.12 12.49 30.11
CA PRO A 645 -43.75 13.41 31.08
C PRO A 645 -43.89 12.87 32.51
N LYS A 646 -43.91 11.56 32.71
CA LYS A 646 -43.98 10.95 34.06
C LYS A 646 -42.65 11.00 34.83
N TYR A 647 -41.51 11.19 34.15
CA TYR A 647 -40.19 11.18 34.80
C TYR A 647 -39.80 12.54 35.39
N SER A 648 -40.28 13.65 34.81
CA SER A 648 -40.11 14.99 35.41
C SER A 648 -40.84 15.09 36.77
N ALA A 649 -42.05 14.54 36.87
CA ALA A 649 -42.82 14.50 38.12
C ALA A 649 -42.16 13.66 39.23
N LEU A 650 -41.45 12.58 38.88
CA LEU A 650 -40.70 11.75 39.83
C LEU A 650 -39.40 12.42 40.30
N ARG A 651 -38.79 13.27 39.47
CA ARG A 651 -37.55 14.01 39.80
C ARG A 651 -37.79 15.10 40.84
N GLU A 652 -38.95 15.75 40.80
CA GLU A 652 -39.36 16.75 41.79
C GLU A 652 -39.74 16.13 43.15
N ALA A 653 -40.07 14.84 43.18
CA ALA A 653 -40.47 14.12 44.39
C ALA A 653 -39.32 13.36 45.10
N ALA A 654 -38.11 13.34 44.54
CA ALA A 654 -37.00 12.54 45.08
C ALA A 654 -36.24 13.27 46.21
N THR A 655 -35.96 12.59 47.32
CA THR A 655 -35.26 13.18 48.47
C THR A 655 -33.74 13.31 48.24
N PRO A 656 -33.06 14.30 48.86
CA PRO A 656 -31.63 14.58 48.63
C PRO A 656 -30.68 13.39 48.87
N LYS A 657 -31.08 12.42 49.70
CA LYS A 657 -30.31 11.21 49.99
C LYS A 657 -30.18 10.28 48.77
N ALA A 658 -31.25 10.14 47.97
CA ALA A 658 -31.23 9.34 46.76
C ALA A 658 -30.31 9.93 45.67
N LEU A 659 -30.25 11.26 45.58
CA LEU A 659 -29.32 11.97 44.69
C LEU A 659 -27.86 11.87 45.17
N HIS A 660 -27.62 11.85 46.48
CA HIS A 660 -26.29 11.72 47.08
C HIS A 660 -25.69 10.32 46.85
N ASP A 661 -26.49 9.26 46.96
CA ASP A 661 -26.01 7.88 46.78
C ASP A 661 -25.66 7.57 45.30
N ILE A 662 -26.37 8.19 44.35
CA ILE A 662 -26.05 8.11 42.91
C ILE A 662 -24.73 8.81 42.57
N THR A 663 -24.42 9.94 43.22
CA THR A 663 -23.16 10.68 42.98
C THR A 663 -21.95 10.03 43.65
N ARG A 664 -22.13 9.30 44.75
CA ARG A 664 -21.03 8.63 45.48
C ARG A 664 -20.50 7.39 44.76
N GLY A 665 -21.36 6.64 44.08
CA GLY A 665 -20.95 5.52 43.22
C GLY A 665 -20.07 5.95 42.03
N HIS A 666 -20.19 7.20 41.57
CA HIS A 666 -19.46 7.71 40.41
C HIS A 666 -18.02 8.18 40.71
N ARG A 667 -17.68 8.56 41.94
CA ARG A 667 -16.31 9.01 42.27
C ARG A 667 -15.28 7.88 42.38
N HIS A 668 -15.72 6.65 42.66
CA HIS A 668 -14.79 5.52 42.81
C HIS A 668 -14.21 5.00 41.49
N CYS A 669 -14.84 5.27 40.33
CA CYS A 669 -14.32 4.86 39.01
C CYS A 669 -13.25 5.80 38.44
N LEU A 670 -13.19 7.07 38.87
CA LEU A 670 -12.26 8.07 38.31
C LEU A 670 -10.86 8.05 38.93
N LEU A 671 -10.70 7.43 40.11
CA LEU A 671 -9.41 7.37 40.84
C LEU A 671 -8.51 6.20 40.41
N TRP A 672 -8.95 5.33 39.50
CA TRP A 672 -8.21 4.12 39.12
C TRP A 672 -7.25 4.27 37.93
N HIS A 673 -7.19 5.44 37.28
CA HIS A 673 -6.46 5.60 36.01
C HIS A 673 -5.52 6.83 35.91
N THR A 674 -5.06 7.39 37.02
CA THR A 674 -4.16 8.57 37.00
C THR A 674 -2.71 8.31 37.44
N GLU A 675 -2.21 7.07 37.49
CA GLU A 675 -0.77 6.83 37.67
C GLU A 675 -0.18 5.91 36.57
N PRO A 676 0.97 6.26 35.97
CA PRO A 676 1.64 5.43 34.97
C PRO A 676 2.48 4.33 35.64
N PRO A 677 2.49 3.08 35.13
CA PRO A 677 3.25 2.00 35.74
C PRO A 677 4.74 2.03 35.38
N ARG A 678 5.56 1.92 36.43
CA ARG A 678 6.99 1.59 36.40
C ARG A 678 7.19 0.15 35.91
N THR A 679 7.36 -0.09 34.61
CA THR A 679 7.52 -1.46 34.08
C THR A 679 8.58 -1.67 32.99
N GLU A 680 9.33 -0.65 32.58
CA GLU A 680 10.37 -0.83 31.54
C GLU A 680 11.59 -1.64 32.00
N ARG A 681 11.88 -1.75 33.31
CA ARG A 681 13.02 -2.55 33.80
C ARG A 681 12.76 -4.06 33.82
N HIS A 682 11.51 -4.52 33.78
CA HIS A 682 11.20 -5.96 33.87
C HIS A 682 11.15 -6.65 32.51
N LEU A 683 10.92 -5.88 31.44
CA LEU A 683 10.91 -6.40 30.06
C LEU A 683 12.32 -6.70 29.54
N CYS A 684 13.33 -5.89 29.91
CA CYS A 684 14.73 -6.19 29.53
C CYS A 684 15.28 -7.47 30.17
N GLN A 685 14.88 -7.80 31.41
CA GLN A 685 15.34 -9.03 32.08
C GLN A 685 14.74 -10.30 31.46
N LEU A 686 13.47 -10.25 31.03
CA LEU A 686 12.81 -11.41 30.40
C LEU A 686 13.31 -11.71 28.98
N GLU A 687 13.83 -10.70 28.26
CA GLU A 687 14.45 -10.92 26.95
C GLU A 687 15.89 -11.47 27.04
N GLU A 688 16.65 -11.12 28.08
CA GLU A 688 17.97 -11.71 28.34
C GLU A 688 17.87 -13.18 28.77
N GLU A 689 16.90 -13.55 29.60
CA GLU A 689 16.66 -14.95 29.99
C GLU A 689 16.20 -15.83 28.82
N ARG A 690 15.45 -15.26 27.86
CA ARG A 690 15.06 -15.98 26.62
C ARG A 690 16.21 -16.19 25.66
N ARG A 691 17.17 -15.28 25.58
CA ARG A 691 18.37 -15.46 24.74
C ARG A 691 19.29 -16.54 25.30
N HIS A 692 19.44 -16.61 26.62
CA HIS A 692 20.29 -17.63 27.26
C HIS A 692 19.75 -19.07 27.11
N ASN A 693 18.44 -19.25 27.14
CA ASN A 693 17.82 -20.58 27.02
C ASN A 693 17.68 -21.11 25.58
N SER A 694 18.11 -20.35 24.57
CA SER A 694 18.10 -20.79 23.16
C SER A 694 19.43 -21.38 22.67
N ILE A 695 20.44 -21.47 23.56
CA ILE A 695 21.80 -21.98 23.26
C ILE A 695 22.13 -23.26 24.06
N THR A 696 21.12 -23.91 24.64
CA THR A 696 21.20 -25.28 25.19
C THR A 696 20.08 -26.10 24.61
#